data_AF-A0A7X7T4N3-F1
#
_entry.id   AF-A0A7X7T4N3-F1
#
_cell.length_a   1.000
_cell.length_b   1.000
_cell.length_c   1.000
_cell.angle_alpha   90.00
_cell.angle_beta   90.00
_cell.angle_gamma   90.00
#
_symmetry.space_group_name_H-M   'P 1'
#
loop_
_entity.id
_entity.type
_entity.pdbx_description
1 polymer ?
#
loop_
_entity_poly.entity_id
_entity_poly.type
_entity_poly.pdbx_seq_one_letter_code
_entity_poly.pdbx_strand_id
1 'polypeptide(L)'
;MSAGRVAAVLLLAWTAFAAEPERMQLTLLITSGLSGRLVATPGHTVAALVATVRSEAELAAAEGRHVVVLDAGRTLAPYAESRFDAGQTMIRMLAAAGCRAFAPDAMDYSVTPVGMSRLAAQAPFPLLRPFDSTARDGLVRSTRLAVTPELHLRIANLLDRHFAGDLAAAGVEEDLGADPAAALSSIPLDGDLGIAVVHSAGHSRDLASHELTWRLVWQGPPFRVLIDPDLGADIAARHDTREGPVVLIGRRQRKEQPWSFARVDLELVRSGAEWVPTTPVLRTIEADLDIPTDAALEAEVHKLLGEFRSALSVPLPLGAPTTWEGLRDFVLETLREAAKAEVAMLNYGAIRPVDPSFFATLPLTLETVGRMLSIDQHMATLTLTGRQLVDLATISAGRVDATGAPRMDSLLFAGLTYELDGPAGLTAKLKNIKINGRPIQLDDPYLVATSSYLLAGGDDFAALQGLPSQPLPGPSGRAAELRDDIVFPRLRRPADPFPDLARRPLWRWGIDRLGLVFEGVKVSRNPDYDQVPDSRVQARDSAAGTVEARLRADRYQTGLAWENRFRLRFGLINAQDAELRETDDVAALDSSLILTGIGLVGGSPYAGLTLDSELRRNLDATGQELPRRLDRSLAAGLAWTHPRWPRLRVGVQARRSASGPDHTLAGLVGEAQLLVPPRQGRPGIDARLLAESMHGAGATITRLDLDLRLLVALKGALALSPGLNFYAFNDSSRSGTVRYARLSVGLTYGKQRKLQKR
;
A
#
# COMPACT_ATOMS: atom_id res chain seq x y z
N MET A 1 85.07 -12.36 -25.83
CA MET A 1 83.82 -11.65 -26.20
C MET A 1 84.21 -10.22 -26.57
N SER A 2 83.98 -9.81 -27.83
CA SER A 2 84.49 -8.55 -28.38
C SER A 2 83.72 -7.34 -27.85
N ALA A 3 84.41 -6.21 -27.69
CA ALA A 3 83.89 -4.93 -27.22
C ALA A 3 82.62 -4.44 -27.96
N GLY A 4 82.39 -4.93 -29.20
CA GLY A 4 81.18 -4.65 -29.97
C GLY A 4 79.88 -5.22 -29.38
N ARG A 5 79.92 -6.29 -28.58
CA ARG A 5 78.72 -6.85 -27.92
C ARG A 5 78.30 -6.08 -26.67
N VAL A 6 79.25 -5.46 -25.97
CA VAL A 6 78.95 -4.61 -24.79
C VAL A 6 78.41 -3.25 -25.26
N ALA A 7 78.92 -2.70 -26.35
CA ALA A 7 78.37 -1.49 -26.97
C ALA A 7 76.95 -1.71 -27.53
N ALA A 8 76.65 -2.86 -28.13
CA ALA A 8 75.29 -3.18 -28.62
C ALA A 8 74.28 -3.38 -27.48
N VAL A 9 74.68 -4.00 -26.37
CA VAL A 9 73.82 -4.16 -25.18
C VAL A 9 73.62 -2.83 -24.45
N LEU A 10 74.63 -1.96 -24.41
CA LEU A 10 74.49 -0.62 -23.82
C LEU A 10 73.70 0.36 -24.71
N LEU A 11 73.78 0.26 -26.05
CA LEU A 11 72.93 1.04 -26.96
C LEU A 11 71.47 0.57 -26.95
N LEU A 12 71.20 -0.74 -26.82
CA LEU A 12 69.85 -1.27 -26.61
C LEU A 12 69.28 -0.94 -25.23
N ALA A 13 70.14 -0.79 -24.22
CA ALA A 13 69.74 -0.33 -22.88
C ALA A 13 69.51 1.19 -22.80
N TRP A 14 70.07 1.99 -23.71
CA TRP A 14 69.87 3.44 -23.74
C TRP A 14 68.64 3.88 -24.54
N THR A 15 68.15 3.06 -25.48
CA THR A 15 66.88 3.31 -26.18
C THR A 15 65.65 2.81 -25.43
N ALA A 16 65.81 2.22 -24.26
CA ALA A 16 64.72 1.92 -23.33
C ALA A 16 64.53 3.06 -22.31
N PHE A 17 64.69 4.32 -22.72
CA PHE A 17 63.86 5.37 -22.15
C PHE A 17 62.43 5.02 -22.57
N ALA A 18 61.71 4.33 -21.71
CA ALA A 18 60.26 4.20 -21.84
C ALA A 18 59.75 5.63 -22.03
N ALA A 19 59.26 5.95 -23.24
CA ALA A 19 58.62 7.22 -23.50
C ALA A 19 57.61 7.44 -22.38
N GLU A 20 57.59 8.64 -21.78
CA GLU A 20 56.59 8.95 -20.78
C GLU A 20 55.22 8.61 -21.38
N PRO A 21 54.38 7.85 -20.66
CA PRO A 21 53.11 7.42 -21.21
C PRO A 21 52.32 8.68 -21.57
N GLU A 22 51.68 8.67 -22.74
CA GLU A 22 50.90 9.80 -23.24
C GLU A 22 49.84 10.16 -22.20
N ARG A 23 49.74 11.46 -21.88
CA ARG A 23 48.84 12.00 -20.86
C ARG A 23 47.88 12.99 -21.46
N MET A 24 46.65 12.98 -20.98
CA MET A 24 45.62 13.93 -21.37
C MET A 24 44.89 14.45 -20.14
N GLN A 25 44.60 15.74 -20.09
CA GLN A 25 43.81 16.35 -19.02
C GLN A 25 42.36 16.48 -19.48
N LEU A 26 41.44 15.84 -18.77
CA LEU A 26 39.99 15.87 -19.02
C LEU A 26 39.28 16.50 -17.81
N THR A 27 38.29 17.32 -18.07
CA THR A 27 37.37 17.86 -17.07
C THR A 27 35.95 17.48 -17.46
N LEU A 28 35.25 16.81 -16.55
CA LEU A 28 33.82 16.56 -16.66
C LEU A 28 33.07 17.58 -15.82
N LEU A 29 32.18 18.35 -16.43
CA LEU A 29 31.21 19.18 -15.72
C LEU A 29 29.87 18.47 -15.70
N ILE A 30 29.41 18.07 -14.52
CA ILE A 30 28.26 17.19 -14.35
C ILE A 30 27.14 17.92 -13.62
N THR A 31 26.08 18.25 -14.36
CA THR A 31 24.80 18.71 -13.81
C THR A 31 23.93 17.49 -13.48
N SER A 32 23.06 17.64 -12.49
CA SER A 32 22.10 16.61 -12.05
C SER A 32 21.22 17.20 -10.96
N GLY A 33 20.04 16.63 -10.72
CA GLY A 33 19.27 16.95 -9.52
C GLY A 33 18.55 18.31 -9.54
N LEU A 34 18.46 18.97 -10.71
CA LEU A 34 17.72 20.23 -10.89
C LEU A 34 16.21 20.06 -10.60
N SER A 35 15.73 18.82 -10.65
CA SER A 35 14.43 18.37 -10.19
C SER A 35 13.24 19.04 -10.89
N GLY A 36 13.45 19.63 -12.07
CA GLY A 36 12.43 20.37 -12.80
C GLY A 36 12.12 21.77 -12.26
N ARG A 37 13.00 22.33 -11.40
CA ARG A 37 12.91 23.69 -10.86
C ARG A 37 13.75 24.66 -11.70
N LEU A 38 13.15 25.79 -12.06
CA LEU A 38 13.82 26.86 -12.77
C LEU A 38 14.52 27.85 -11.82
N VAL A 39 14.14 27.85 -10.55
CA VAL A 39 14.73 28.70 -9.50
C VAL A 39 14.97 27.89 -8.23
N ALA A 40 16.23 27.84 -7.77
CA ALA A 40 16.61 27.13 -6.54
C ALA A 40 16.25 27.96 -5.29
N THR A 41 16.68 29.21 -5.30
CA THR A 41 16.46 30.24 -4.28
C THR A 41 16.33 31.59 -4.98
N PRO A 42 15.82 32.65 -4.32
CA PRO A 42 15.76 33.98 -4.94
C PRO A 42 17.11 34.38 -5.57
N GLY A 43 17.08 34.75 -6.85
CA GLY A 43 18.28 35.10 -7.63
C GLY A 43 19.00 33.93 -8.31
N HIS A 44 18.93 32.71 -7.78
CA HIS A 44 19.64 31.55 -8.35
C HIS A 44 18.75 30.78 -9.32
N THR A 45 18.66 31.31 -10.54
CA THR A 45 17.93 30.67 -11.65
C THR A 45 18.76 29.55 -12.29
N VAL A 46 18.10 28.71 -13.09
CA VAL A 46 18.81 27.77 -13.96
C VAL A 46 19.65 28.48 -15.04
N ALA A 47 19.28 29.71 -15.44
CA ALA A 47 20.09 30.50 -16.35
C ALA A 47 21.41 30.97 -15.69
N ALA A 48 21.36 31.36 -14.40
CA ALA A 48 22.58 31.64 -13.63
C ALA A 48 23.49 30.41 -13.53
N LEU A 49 22.92 29.23 -13.29
CA LEU A 49 23.68 27.97 -13.34
C LEU A 49 24.36 27.77 -14.71
N VAL A 50 23.65 28.01 -15.82
CA VAL A 50 24.21 27.93 -17.18
C VAL A 50 25.42 28.85 -17.33
N ALA A 51 25.34 30.09 -16.85
CA ALA A 51 26.44 31.04 -16.90
C ALA A 51 27.66 30.56 -16.12
N THR A 52 27.46 30.01 -14.91
CA THR A 52 28.54 29.45 -14.09
C THR A 52 29.18 28.21 -14.74
N VAL A 53 28.37 27.30 -15.31
CA VAL A 53 28.89 26.12 -16.03
C VAL A 53 29.76 26.52 -17.21
N ARG A 54 29.33 27.52 -17.98
CA ARG A 54 30.11 28.05 -19.11
C ARG A 54 31.42 28.69 -18.67
N SER A 55 31.37 29.50 -17.61
CA SER A 55 32.57 30.13 -17.04
C SER A 55 33.58 29.07 -16.57
N GLU A 56 33.13 28.05 -15.82
CA GLU A 56 34.01 26.95 -15.39
C GLU A 56 34.54 26.12 -16.56
N ALA A 57 33.75 25.95 -17.64
CA ALA A 57 34.23 25.30 -18.85
C ALA A 57 35.34 26.11 -19.54
N GLU A 58 35.19 27.43 -19.62
CA GLU A 58 36.20 28.34 -20.18
C GLU A 58 37.48 28.35 -19.32
N LEU A 59 37.33 28.36 -17.99
CA LEU A 59 38.47 28.29 -17.05
C LEU A 59 39.23 26.97 -17.20
N ALA A 60 38.55 25.83 -17.22
CA ALA A 60 39.19 24.53 -17.41
C ALA A 60 39.86 24.41 -18.80
N ALA A 61 39.25 24.96 -19.85
CA ALA A 61 39.86 25.01 -21.17
C ALA A 61 41.12 25.91 -21.19
N ALA A 62 41.11 27.04 -20.51
CA ALA A 62 42.26 27.93 -20.36
C ALA A 62 43.42 27.29 -19.57
N GLU A 63 43.12 26.35 -18.66
CA GLU A 63 44.10 25.48 -18.00
C GLU A 63 44.66 24.37 -18.91
N GLY A 64 44.27 24.34 -20.19
CA GLY A 64 44.71 23.34 -21.16
C GLY A 64 44.02 21.99 -21.02
N ARG A 65 42.85 21.94 -20.38
CA ARG A 65 42.07 20.71 -20.18
C ARG A 65 41.00 20.57 -21.27
N HIS A 66 40.74 19.35 -21.71
CA HIS A 66 39.58 19.06 -22.53
C HIS A 66 38.32 19.04 -21.65
N VAL A 67 37.24 19.68 -22.07
CA VAL A 67 36.03 19.84 -21.24
C VAL A 67 34.85 19.14 -21.88
N VAL A 68 34.10 18.39 -21.08
CA VAL A 68 32.82 17.77 -21.48
C VAL A 68 31.77 18.07 -20.43
N VAL A 69 30.65 18.65 -20.86
CA VAL A 69 29.48 18.90 -20.00
C VAL A 69 28.47 17.79 -20.20
N LEU A 70 28.01 17.17 -19.10
CA LEU A 70 27.05 16.08 -19.07
C LEU A 70 25.94 16.40 -18.07
N ASP A 71 24.71 15.97 -18.35
CA ASP A 71 23.65 15.94 -17.36
C ASP A 71 23.34 14.49 -16.96
N ALA A 72 23.41 14.21 -15.66
CA ALA A 72 23.24 12.90 -15.08
C ALA A 72 21.86 12.73 -14.41
N GLY A 73 20.79 13.31 -14.95
CA GLY A 73 19.44 12.93 -14.53
C GLY A 73 18.92 13.65 -13.29
N ARG A 74 17.66 13.37 -12.94
CA ARG A 74 16.87 14.08 -11.93
C ARG A 74 16.76 15.57 -12.29
N THR A 75 16.50 15.88 -13.56
CA THR A 75 16.62 17.24 -14.12
C THR A 75 15.28 17.84 -14.55
N LEU A 76 14.38 17.04 -15.09
CA LEU A 76 13.05 17.45 -15.59
C LEU A 76 11.94 17.29 -14.55
N ALA A 77 12.16 16.52 -13.48
CA ALA A 77 11.11 16.20 -12.51
C ALA A 77 11.70 15.99 -11.11
N PRO A 78 10.92 16.19 -10.03
CA PRO A 78 9.46 16.04 -9.97
C PRO A 78 8.69 17.36 -9.86
N TYR A 79 9.32 18.52 -9.90
CA TYR A 79 8.63 19.80 -9.65
C TYR A 79 7.90 20.32 -10.90
N ALA A 80 6.81 21.06 -10.67
CA ALA A 80 5.85 21.42 -11.70
C ALA A 80 6.32 22.51 -12.68
N GLU A 81 7.41 23.24 -12.39
CA GLU A 81 7.84 24.39 -13.19
C GLU A 81 8.25 23.97 -14.60
N SER A 82 9.16 22.99 -14.73
CA SER A 82 9.54 22.47 -16.05
C SER A 82 8.45 21.61 -16.71
N ARG A 83 7.46 21.12 -15.95
CA ARG A 83 6.34 20.37 -16.54
C ARG A 83 5.41 21.25 -17.36
N PHE A 84 5.33 22.54 -17.03
CA PHE A 84 4.42 23.46 -17.68
C PHE A 84 4.64 23.56 -19.19
N ASP A 85 5.89 23.38 -19.65
CA ASP A 85 6.24 23.28 -21.07
C ASP A 85 6.79 21.90 -21.49
N ALA A 86 6.52 20.87 -20.66
CA ALA A 86 6.99 19.50 -20.84
C ALA A 86 8.53 19.36 -20.96
N GLY A 87 9.28 20.17 -20.21
CA GLY A 87 10.74 20.09 -20.07
C GLY A 87 11.53 20.83 -21.15
N GLN A 88 10.85 21.50 -22.09
CA GLN A 88 11.51 22.11 -23.25
C GLN A 88 12.48 23.23 -22.85
N THR A 89 12.08 24.11 -21.93
CA THR A 89 12.96 25.17 -21.42
C THR A 89 14.17 24.56 -20.73
N MET A 90 13.98 23.50 -19.93
CA MET A 90 15.11 22.84 -19.25
C MET A 90 16.11 22.23 -20.25
N ILE A 91 15.64 21.56 -21.31
CA ILE A 91 16.53 21.05 -22.38
C ILE A 91 17.27 22.17 -23.09
N ARG A 92 16.63 23.33 -23.32
CA ARG A 92 17.31 24.52 -23.89
C ARG A 92 18.37 25.08 -22.94
N MET A 93 18.13 25.07 -21.63
CA MET A 93 19.14 25.47 -20.63
C MET A 93 20.34 24.51 -20.63
N LEU A 94 20.09 23.19 -20.67
CA LEU A 94 21.19 22.20 -20.82
C LEU A 94 21.98 22.43 -22.12
N ALA A 95 21.29 22.70 -23.22
CA ALA A 95 21.95 23.00 -24.50
C ALA A 95 22.80 24.27 -24.40
N ALA A 96 22.28 25.32 -23.77
CA ALA A 96 23.00 26.58 -23.56
C ALA A 96 24.21 26.42 -22.62
N ALA A 97 24.17 25.48 -21.66
CA ALA A 97 25.31 25.11 -20.83
C ALA A 97 26.40 24.33 -21.60
N GLY A 98 26.16 23.97 -22.86
CA GLY A 98 27.08 23.14 -23.65
C GLY A 98 26.97 21.65 -23.33
N CYS A 99 25.85 21.19 -22.76
CA CYS A 99 25.62 19.77 -22.48
C CYS A 99 25.74 18.93 -23.75
N ARG A 100 26.42 17.79 -23.63
CA ARG A 100 26.74 16.90 -24.75
C ARG A 100 26.03 15.55 -24.70
N ALA A 101 25.47 15.19 -23.55
CA ALA A 101 24.58 14.05 -23.38
C ALA A 101 23.77 14.21 -22.09
N PHE A 102 22.51 13.81 -22.14
CA PHE A 102 21.62 13.79 -20.99
C PHE A 102 21.24 12.34 -20.67
N ALA A 103 21.53 11.89 -19.46
CA ALA A 103 21.14 10.59 -18.93
C ALA A 103 19.97 10.77 -17.96
N PRO A 104 18.72 10.76 -18.44
CA PRO A 104 17.53 10.86 -17.59
C PRO A 104 17.45 9.72 -16.59
N ASP A 105 16.95 10.04 -15.41
CA ASP A 105 16.59 9.05 -14.41
C ASP A 105 15.12 8.65 -14.51
N ALA A 106 14.66 7.75 -13.65
CA ALA A 106 13.29 7.25 -13.68
C ALA A 106 12.21 8.34 -13.51
N MET A 107 12.49 9.40 -12.72
CA MET A 107 11.51 10.46 -12.53
C MET A 107 11.44 11.41 -13.72
N ASP A 108 12.54 11.60 -14.46
CA ASP A 108 12.55 12.44 -15.66
C ASP A 108 11.52 11.95 -16.69
N TYR A 109 11.24 10.65 -16.76
CA TYR A 109 10.18 10.07 -17.61
C TYR A 109 8.76 10.51 -17.26
N SER A 110 8.56 11.14 -16.09
CA SER A 110 7.25 11.71 -15.73
C SER A 110 6.82 12.89 -16.60
N VAL A 111 7.67 13.42 -17.49
CA VAL A 111 7.25 14.33 -18.57
C VAL A 111 6.44 13.64 -19.69
N THR A 112 6.04 12.37 -19.49
CA THR A 112 5.36 11.44 -20.40
C THR A 112 6.25 10.90 -21.53
N PRO A 113 5.99 9.67 -22.04
CA PRO A 113 6.75 9.10 -23.16
C PRO A 113 6.75 9.98 -24.43
N VAL A 114 5.59 10.58 -24.76
CA VAL A 114 5.47 11.51 -25.89
C VAL A 114 6.31 12.77 -25.65
N GLY A 115 6.39 13.23 -24.40
CA GLY A 115 7.28 14.29 -23.99
C GLY A 115 8.74 13.94 -24.22
N MET A 116 9.20 12.79 -23.72
CA MET A 116 10.59 12.34 -23.89
C MET A 116 11.00 12.20 -25.36
N SER A 117 10.17 11.59 -26.21
CA SER A 117 10.45 11.52 -27.65
C SER A 117 10.53 12.88 -28.32
N ARG A 118 9.67 13.82 -27.92
CA ARG A 118 9.70 15.19 -28.43
C ARG A 118 10.98 15.91 -28.00
N LEU A 119 11.37 15.78 -26.74
CA LEU A 119 12.60 16.37 -26.21
C LEU A 119 13.84 15.80 -26.93
N ALA A 120 13.89 14.47 -27.12
CA ALA A 120 14.99 13.82 -27.85
C ALA A 120 15.10 14.30 -29.31
N ALA A 121 13.97 14.56 -29.97
CA ALA A 121 13.95 15.08 -31.34
C ALA A 121 14.37 16.55 -31.46
N GLN A 122 14.26 17.33 -30.37
CA GLN A 122 14.57 18.77 -30.35
C GLN A 122 15.93 19.09 -29.73
N ALA A 123 16.45 18.20 -28.89
CA ALA A 123 17.73 18.40 -28.22
C ALA A 123 18.89 18.35 -29.24
N PRO A 124 19.89 19.24 -29.12
CA PRO A 124 21.10 19.19 -29.95
C PRO A 124 22.10 18.12 -29.50
N PHE A 125 21.75 17.35 -28.47
CA PHE A 125 22.56 16.28 -27.88
C PHE A 125 21.70 15.03 -27.65
N PRO A 126 22.31 13.83 -27.61
CA PRO A 126 21.60 12.58 -27.34
C PRO A 126 21.02 12.54 -25.92
N LEU A 127 19.77 12.08 -25.83
CA LEU A 127 19.15 11.64 -24.59
C LEU A 127 19.32 10.12 -24.47
N LEU A 128 19.82 9.65 -23.31
CA LEU A 128 20.18 8.26 -23.09
C LEU A 128 19.08 7.52 -22.32
N ARG A 129 18.51 6.48 -22.92
CA ARG A 129 17.60 5.58 -22.20
C ARG A 129 18.36 4.56 -21.37
N PRO A 130 17.76 3.97 -20.32
CA PRO A 130 18.33 2.81 -19.65
C PRO A 130 18.77 1.77 -20.68
N PHE A 131 20.02 1.33 -20.59
CA PHE A 131 20.65 0.57 -21.67
C PHE A 131 19.92 -0.75 -21.98
N ASP A 132 19.49 -1.42 -20.92
CA ASP A 132 18.75 -2.68 -20.91
C ASP A 132 17.28 -2.55 -21.33
N SER A 133 16.73 -1.32 -21.35
CA SER A 133 15.38 -1.06 -21.83
C SER A 133 15.19 -1.51 -23.29
N THR A 134 13.95 -1.88 -23.63
CA THR A 134 13.49 -2.14 -25.01
C THR A 134 12.66 -1.00 -25.59
N ALA A 135 12.51 0.11 -24.87
CA ALA A 135 11.66 1.22 -25.25
C ALA A 135 12.01 1.82 -26.62
N ARG A 136 10.96 2.27 -27.32
CA ARG A 136 11.04 3.02 -28.58
C ARG A 136 10.55 4.45 -28.35
N ASP A 137 11.27 5.15 -27.51
CA ASP A 137 11.02 6.51 -27.03
C ASP A 137 11.85 7.58 -27.77
N GLY A 138 12.59 7.19 -28.82
CA GLY A 138 13.48 8.09 -29.56
C GLY A 138 14.83 8.37 -28.87
N LEU A 139 15.06 7.79 -27.69
CA LEU A 139 16.33 7.89 -26.97
C LEU A 139 17.31 6.81 -27.45
N VAL A 140 18.60 7.08 -27.25
CA VAL A 140 19.68 6.17 -27.66
C VAL A 140 20.20 5.38 -26.47
N ARG A 141 20.59 4.12 -26.69
CA ARG A 141 21.14 3.25 -25.62
C ARG A 141 22.51 3.71 -25.12
N SER A 142 23.32 4.21 -26.04
CA SER A 142 24.63 4.78 -25.75
C SER A 142 24.96 5.82 -26.80
N THR A 143 25.89 6.71 -26.50
CA THR A 143 26.45 7.65 -27.46
C THR A 143 27.97 7.59 -27.47
N ARG A 144 28.54 7.86 -28.65
CA ARG A 144 29.97 8.02 -28.85
C ARG A 144 30.27 9.49 -29.07
N LEU A 145 31.06 10.09 -28.20
CA LEU A 145 31.41 11.51 -28.24
C LEU A 145 32.89 11.69 -28.53
N ALA A 146 33.22 12.40 -29.61
CA ALA A 146 34.60 12.82 -29.86
C ALA A 146 34.97 14.00 -28.96
N VAL A 147 36.06 13.86 -28.20
CA VAL A 147 36.69 14.93 -27.40
C VAL A 147 37.90 15.48 -28.15
N THR A 148 38.75 14.57 -28.64
CA THR A 148 39.86 14.85 -29.57
C THR A 148 39.82 13.79 -30.68
N PRO A 149 40.67 13.89 -31.72
CA PRO A 149 40.82 12.79 -32.70
C PRO A 149 41.21 11.45 -32.07
N GLU A 150 41.94 11.47 -30.95
CA GLU A 150 42.49 10.30 -30.25
C GLU A 150 41.65 9.86 -29.03
N LEU A 151 40.85 10.75 -28.45
CA LEU A 151 39.98 10.46 -27.31
C LEU A 151 38.50 10.56 -27.72
N HIS A 152 37.82 9.43 -27.58
CA HIS A 152 36.37 9.33 -27.68
C HIS A 152 35.81 8.78 -26.37
N LEU A 153 34.62 9.26 -25.99
CA LEU A 153 33.89 8.78 -24.82
C LEU A 153 32.71 7.93 -25.28
N ARG A 154 32.56 6.74 -24.69
CA ARG A 154 31.35 5.93 -24.82
C ARG A 154 30.49 6.12 -23.58
N ILE A 155 29.34 6.76 -23.72
CA ILE A 155 28.47 7.09 -22.59
C ILE A 155 27.22 6.21 -22.63
N ALA A 156 26.91 5.55 -21.52
CA ALA A 156 25.71 4.72 -21.34
C ALA A 156 24.98 5.13 -20.06
N ASN A 157 23.65 4.96 -20.06
CA ASN A 157 22.79 5.18 -18.89
C ASN A 157 22.31 3.82 -18.35
N LEU A 158 22.45 3.62 -17.04
CA LEU A 158 22.00 2.43 -16.32
C LEU A 158 21.05 2.85 -15.23
N LEU A 159 19.96 2.10 -15.11
CA LEU A 159 18.96 2.32 -14.09
C LEU A 159 18.77 1.03 -13.31
N ASP A 160 18.74 1.13 -11.99
CA ASP A 160 18.45 0.00 -11.13
C ASP A 160 17.02 -0.52 -11.37
N ARG A 161 16.84 -1.83 -11.38
CA ARG A 161 15.54 -2.49 -11.57
C ARG A 161 14.49 -2.04 -10.55
N HIS A 162 14.90 -1.57 -9.38
CA HIS A 162 13.99 -1.05 -8.36
C HIS A 162 13.17 0.15 -8.87
N PHE A 163 13.66 0.86 -9.88
CA PHE A 163 12.95 1.97 -10.53
C PHE A 163 11.97 1.53 -11.63
N ALA A 164 11.81 0.22 -11.90
CA ALA A 164 10.81 -0.26 -12.86
C ALA A 164 9.39 0.22 -12.51
N GLY A 165 9.08 0.35 -11.21
CA GLY A 165 7.81 0.88 -10.75
C GLY A 165 7.63 2.38 -11.02
N ASP A 166 8.68 3.18 -10.92
CA ASP A 166 8.68 4.61 -11.27
C ASP A 166 8.40 4.80 -12.77
N LEU A 167 9.07 4.02 -13.62
CA LEU A 167 8.88 4.04 -15.07
C LEU A 167 7.47 3.63 -15.48
N ALA A 168 6.96 2.53 -14.90
CA ALA A 168 5.59 2.08 -15.13
C ALA A 168 4.57 3.13 -14.67
N ALA A 169 4.82 3.80 -13.54
CA ALA A 169 3.96 4.88 -13.06
C ALA A 169 3.96 6.10 -13.99
N ALA A 170 5.09 6.39 -14.63
CA ALA A 170 5.23 7.41 -15.68
C ALA A 170 4.60 7.00 -17.03
N GLY A 171 4.02 5.79 -17.13
CA GLY A 171 3.40 5.29 -18.35
C GLY A 171 4.40 4.80 -19.38
N VAL A 172 5.64 4.51 -18.96
CA VAL A 172 6.66 3.90 -19.81
C VAL A 172 6.57 2.38 -19.65
N GLU A 173 6.20 1.68 -20.73
CA GLU A 173 6.29 0.22 -20.80
C GLU A 173 7.76 -0.18 -20.98
N GLU A 174 8.54 -0.10 -19.90
CA GLU A 174 9.94 -0.53 -19.87
C GLU A 174 10.11 -1.87 -19.15
N ASP A 175 10.69 -2.83 -19.86
CA ASP A 175 11.26 -4.03 -19.27
C ASP A 175 12.73 -3.73 -18.96
N LEU A 176 13.03 -3.38 -17.71
CA LEU A 176 14.41 -3.29 -17.25
C LEU A 176 14.95 -4.73 -17.12
N GLY A 177 16.13 -4.96 -17.68
CA GLY A 177 16.75 -6.27 -17.70
C GLY A 177 17.10 -6.76 -16.29
N ALA A 178 17.23 -8.09 -16.15
CA ALA A 178 17.49 -8.70 -14.86
C ALA A 178 18.84 -8.31 -14.21
N ASP A 179 19.82 -7.85 -14.99
CA ASP A 179 21.13 -7.44 -14.50
C ASP A 179 21.74 -6.27 -15.31
N PRO A 180 21.56 -5.01 -14.86
CA PRO A 180 22.13 -3.84 -15.52
C PRO A 180 23.66 -3.89 -15.64
N ALA A 181 24.34 -4.56 -14.69
CA ALA A 181 25.79 -4.69 -14.71
C ALA A 181 26.30 -5.60 -15.85
N ALA A 182 25.59 -6.70 -16.12
CA ALA A 182 25.89 -7.56 -17.27
C ALA A 182 25.70 -6.81 -18.61
N ALA A 183 24.73 -5.88 -18.64
CA ALA A 183 24.41 -5.13 -19.85
C ALA A 183 25.57 -4.23 -20.32
N LEU A 184 26.33 -3.61 -19.41
CA LEU A 184 27.52 -2.82 -19.77
C LEU A 184 28.57 -3.61 -20.54
N SER A 185 28.75 -4.89 -20.20
CA SER A 185 29.76 -5.75 -20.84
C SER A 185 29.43 -6.05 -22.31
N SER A 186 28.19 -5.80 -22.74
CA SER A 186 27.77 -5.98 -24.14
C SER A 186 28.03 -4.76 -25.03
N ILE A 187 28.49 -3.64 -24.46
CA ILE A 187 28.74 -2.41 -25.22
C ILE A 187 30.17 -2.44 -25.75
N PRO A 188 30.39 -2.45 -27.08
CA PRO A 188 31.72 -2.33 -27.64
C PRO A 188 32.29 -0.95 -27.34
N LEU A 189 33.49 -0.92 -26.74
CA LEU A 189 34.21 0.33 -26.47
C LEU A 189 35.10 0.74 -27.65
N ASP A 190 35.63 -0.20 -28.45
CA ASP A 190 36.46 0.11 -29.64
C ASP A 190 37.62 1.10 -29.36
N GLY A 191 38.19 1.07 -28.16
CA GLY A 191 39.25 1.99 -27.70
C GLY A 191 38.74 3.32 -27.10
N ASP A 192 37.43 3.53 -27.05
CA ASP A 192 36.78 4.65 -26.35
C ASP A 192 36.89 4.50 -24.82
N LEU A 193 36.97 5.62 -24.10
CA LEU A 193 36.82 5.63 -22.64
C LEU A 193 35.35 5.47 -22.26
N GLY A 194 35.00 4.36 -21.60
CA GLY A 194 33.64 4.10 -21.15
C GLY A 194 33.24 4.90 -19.90
N ILE A 195 32.14 5.65 -19.99
CA ILE A 195 31.49 6.38 -18.89
C ILE A 195 30.07 5.85 -18.69
N ALA A 196 29.76 5.33 -17.51
CA ALA A 196 28.42 4.87 -17.17
C ALA A 196 27.79 5.87 -16.19
N VAL A 197 26.66 6.45 -16.56
CA VAL A 197 25.78 7.12 -15.62
C VAL A 197 24.89 6.06 -14.99
N VAL A 198 24.94 5.93 -13.67
CA VAL A 198 24.33 4.86 -12.90
C VAL A 198 23.33 5.46 -11.92
N HIS A 199 22.06 5.14 -12.10
CA HIS A 199 21.01 5.48 -11.16
C HIS A 199 20.73 4.28 -10.26
N SER A 200 21.41 4.23 -9.11
CA SER A 200 21.30 3.11 -8.18
C SER A 200 20.21 3.34 -7.14
N ALA A 201 19.46 2.28 -6.82
CA ALA A 201 18.49 2.35 -5.73
C ALA A 201 19.21 2.25 -4.39
N GLY A 202 18.87 3.14 -3.48
CA GLY A 202 19.49 3.20 -2.17
C GLY A 202 18.99 4.38 -1.34
N HIS A 203 19.41 4.40 -0.10
CA HIS A 203 19.12 5.46 0.85
C HIS A 203 20.23 6.49 0.80
N SER A 204 19.90 7.74 0.47
CA SER A 204 20.86 8.85 0.33
C SER A 204 21.72 9.18 1.58
N ARG A 205 21.45 8.54 2.73
CA ARG A 205 22.27 8.65 3.96
C ARG A 205 23.03 7.36 4.32
N ASP A 206 22.81 6.29 3.58
CA ASP A 206 23.46 4.99 3.75
C ASP A 206 24.04 4.55 2.40
N LEU A 207 25.28 4.98 2.16
CA LEU A 207 26.02 4.64 0.96
C LEU A 207 26.02 3.14 0.69
N ALA A 208 26.10 2.29 1.72
CA ALA A 208 26.19 0.84 1.56
C ALA A 208 24.93 0.21 0.95
N SER A 209 23.80 0.91 0.99
CA SER A 209 22.54 0.43 0.41
C SER A 209 22.48 0.52 -1.13
N HIS A 210 23.43 1.22 -1.77
CA HIS A 210 23.51 1.35 -3.24
C HIS A 210 24.19 0.14 -3.89
N GLU A 211 23.51 -1.02 -3.86
CA GLU A 211 24.08 -2.32 -4.24
C GLU A 211 24.62 -2.35 -5.68
N LEU A 212 23.88 -1.81 -6.65
CA LEU A 212 24.27 -1.79 -8.06
C LEU A 212 25.63 -1.10 -8.26
N THR A 213 25.80 0.08 -7.64
CA THR A 213 27.02 0.88 -7.79
C THR A 213 28.22 0.18 -7.20
N TRP A 214 28.09 -0.39 -6.01
CA TRP A 214 29.22 -1.10 -5.42
C TRP A 214 29.54 -2.41 -6.14
N ARG A 215 28.53 -3.13 -6.64
CA ARG A 215 28.76 -4.28 -7.52
C ARG A 215 29.59 -3.89 -8.74
N LEU A 216 29.27 -2.78 -9.41
CA LEU A 216 30.04 -2.27 -10.54
C LEU A 216 31.47 -1.89 -10.13
N VAL A 217 31.64 -1.15 -9.04
CA VAL A 217 32.97 -0.77 -8.54
C VAL A 217 33.84 -2.01 -8.27
N TRP A 218 33.32 -3.03 -7.60
CA TRP A 218 34.09 -4.24 -7.27
C TRP A 218 34.31 -5.20 -8.43
N GLN A 219 33.34 -5.32 -9.35
CA GLN A 219 33.47 -6.18 -10.52
C GLN A 219 34.47 -5.64 -11.53
N GLY A 220 34.62 -4.31 -11.64
CA GLY A 220 35.54 -3.69 -12.58
C GLY A 220 35.10 -3.82 -14.04
N PRO A 221 33.91 -3.32 -14.43
CA PRO A 221 33.45 -3.40 -15.81
C PRO A 221 34.39 -2.64 -16.76
N PRO A 222 34.26 -2.84 -18.08
CA PRO A 222 35.03 -2.10 -19.08
C PRO A 222 34.88 -0.56 -18.96
N PHE A 223 33.75 -0.11 -18.41
CA PHE A 223 33.47 1.30 -18.15
C PHE A 223 34.27 1.79 -16.94
N ARG A 224 35.28 2.62 -17.20
CA ARG A 224 36.26 3.05 -16.19
C ARG A 224 35.83 4.26 -15.37
N VAL A 225 34.78 4.96 -15.78
CA VAL A 225 34.19 6.08 -15.03
C VAL A 225 32.72 5.79 -14.76
N LEU A 226 32.35 5.73 -13.48
CA LEU A 226 30.99 5.55 -13.01
C LEU A 226 30.52 6.86 -12.37
N ILE A 227 29.42 7.42 -12.85
CA ILE A 227 28.79 8.62 -12.31
C ILE A 227 27.48 8.18 -11.66
N ASP A 228 27.38 8.26 -10.35
CA ASP A 228 26.16 7.95 -9.60
C ASP A 228 25.66 9.17 -8.83
N PRO A 229 24.66 9.89 -9.35
CA PRO A 229 24.11 11.08 -8.72
C PRO A 229 23.18 10.77 -7.54
N ASP A 230 22.84 9.50 -7.31
CA ASP A 230 21.87 9.05 -6.32
C ASP A 230 22.53 8.62 -5.00
N LEU A 231 23.87 8.48 -4.95
CA LEU A 231 24.64 8.18 -3.73
C LEU A 231 24.40 9.15 -2.56
N GLY A 232 23.91 10.36 -2.84
CA GLY A 232 23.61 11.36 -1.80
C GLY A 232 24.86 11.99 -1.17
N ALA A 233 26.05 11.74 -1.71
CA ALA A 233 27.32 12.26 -1.23
C ALA A 233 28.20 12.72 -2.40
N ASP A 234 28.89 13.84 -2.22
CA ASP A 234 29.94 14.30 -3.14
C ASP A 234 31.17 13.41 -2.92
N ILE A 235 31.41 12.47 -3.83
CA ILE A 235 32.48 11.46 -3.74
C ILE A 235 33.25 11.44 -5.05
N ALA A 236 34.57 11.35 -4.96
CA ALA A 236 35.44 11.04 -6.09
C ALA A 236 36.52 10.09 -5.61
N ALA A 237 36.47 8.85 -6.09
CA ALA A 237 37.37 7.80 -5.64
C ALA A 237 37.82 6.95 -6.82
N ARG A 238 39.08 6.52 -6.76
CA ARG A 238 39.62 5.48 -7.64
C ARG A 238 39.70 4.18 -6.86
N HIS A 239 39.23 3.10 -7.48
CA HIS A 239 39.37 1.74 -6.98
C HIS A 239 40.09 0.89 -8.01
N ASP A 240 41.23 0.30 -7.64
CA ASP A 240 41.97 -0.60 -8.53
C ASP A 240 41.39 -2.02 -8.42
N THR A 241 40.82 -2.51 -9.53
CA THR A 241 40.33 -3.88 -9.65
C THR A 241 41.33 -4.75 -10.40
N ARG A 242 41.07 -6.07 -10.45
CA ARG A 242 41.88 -6.99 -11.28
C ARG A 242 41.83 -6.64 -12.77
N GLU A 243 40.72 -6.10 -13.24
CA GLU A 243 40.48 -5.74 -14.64
C GLU A 243 40.96 -4.33 -14.98
N GLY A 244 41.42 -3.53 -13.99
CA GLY A 244 41.86 -2.14 -14.15
C GLY A 244 41.17 -1.17 -13.17
N PRO A 245 41.57 0.11 -13.16
CA PRO A 245 41.00 1.09 -12.26
C PRO A 245 39.58 1.50 -12.67
N VAL A 246 38.72 1.66 -11.67
CA VAL A 246 37.39 2.27 -11.80
C VAL A 246 37.38 3.56 -11.00
N VAL A 247 36.92 4.64 -11.62
CA VAL A 247 36.65 5.92 -10.98
C VAL A 247 35.17 6.02 -10.67
N LEU A 248 34.83 6.19 -9.39
CA LEU A 248 33.48 6.48 -8.94
C LEU A 248 33.35 7.99 -8.65
N ILE A 249 32.31 8.59 -9.22
CA ILE A 249 31.91 9.98 -9.00
C ILE A 249 30.49 9.94 -8.42
N GLY A 250 30.37 10.33 -7.15
CA GLY A 250 29.10 10.55 -6.48
C GLY A 250 28.76 12.03 -6.40
N ARG A 251 27.47 12.36 -6.41
CA ARG A 251 27.00 13.72 -6.10
C ARG A 251 25.96 13.76 -5.00
N ARG A 252 26.01 14.82 -4.19
CA ARG A 252 24.95 15.18 -3.26
C ARG A 252 24.01 16.21 -3.90
N GLN A 253 22.76 15.82 -4.09
CA GLN A 253 21.71 16.75 -4.51
C GLN A 253 21.27 17.62 -3.32
N ARG A 254 21.43 18.95 -3.43
CA ARG A 254 21.06 19.92 -2.39
C ARG A 254 19.79 20.66 -2.82
N LYS A 255 18.68 20.43 -2.11
CA LYS A 255 17.34 20.91 -2.52
C LYS A 255 16.98 22.34 -2.05
N GLU A 256 17.78 22.90 -1.15
CA GLU A 256 17.54 24.19 -0.45
C GLU A 256 18.76 25.13 -0.53
N GLN A 257 19.60 24.93 -1.54
CA GLN A 257 20.81 25.72 -1.76
C GLN A 257 20.81 26.22 -3.21
N PRO A 258 21.68 27.20 -3.56
CA PRO A 258 21.99 27.48 -4.95
C PRO A 258 22.19 26.19 -5.75
N TRP A 259 21.79 26.20 -7.03
CA TRP A 259 22.11 25.08 -7.89
C TRP A 259 23.61 24.86 -7.91
N SER A 260 24.03 23.60 -7.97
CA SER A 260 25.45 23.27 -8.06
C SER A 260 25.70 22.16 -9.05
N PHE A 261 26.88 22.18 -9.65
CA PHE A 261 27.39 21.15 -10.54
C PHE A 261 28.71 20.60 -10.02
N ALA A 262 29.07 19.38 -10.44
CA ALA A 262 30.38 18.83 -10.14
C ALA A 262 31.36 19.18 -11.25
N ARG A 263 32.53 19.72 -10.88
CA ARG A 263 33.73 19.74 -11.71
C ARG A 263 34.61 18.57 -11.30
N VAL A 264 34.82 17.63 -12.21
CA VAL A 264 35.68 16.46 -12.00
C VAL A 264 36.87 16.55 -12.95
N ASP A 265 38.04 16.80 -12.38
CA ASP A 265 39.29 16.82 -13.11
C ASP A 265 39.93 15.43 -13.08
N LEU A 266 40.18 14.89 -14.27
CA LEU A 266 40.80 13.59 -14.51
C LEU A 266 42.08 13.79 -15.32
N GLU A 267 43.16 13.13 -14.92
CA GLU A 267 44.27 12.85 -15.84
C GLU A 267 44.04 11.46 -16.43
N LEU A 268 44.20 11.34 -17.74
CA LEU A 268 44.12 10.08 -18.47
C LEU A 268 45.54 9.69 -18.89
N VAL A 269 45.91 8.44 -18.65
CA VAL A 269 47.20 7.88 -19.05
C VAL A 269 46.95 6.80 -20.09
N ARG A 270 47.68 6.86 -21.21
CA ARG A 270 47.57 5.86 -22.27
C ARG A 270 48.20 4.54 -21.83
N SER A 271 47.44 3.45 -21.94
CA SER A 271 47.89 2.08 -21.68
C SER A 271 47.51 1.19 -22.87
N GLY A 272 48.46 0.98 -23.79
CA GLY A 272 48.18 0.31 -25.05
C GLY A 272 47.16 1.09 -25.89
N ALA A 273 46.06 0.44 -26.28
CA ALA A 273 44.99 1.09 -27.04
C ALA A 273 44.04 1.93 -26.17
N GLU A 274 44.06 1.77 -24.83
CA GLU A 274 43.06 2.33 -23.92
C GLU A 274 43.56 3.59 -23.21
N TRP A 275 42.62 4.46 -22.84
CA TRP A 275 42.83 5.56 -21.92
C TRP A 275 42.40 5.14 -20.51
N VAL A 276 43.31 5.27 -19.55
CA VAL A 276 43.08 4.84 -18.17
C VAL A 276 43.01 6.07 -17.26
N PRO A 277 41.90 6.29 -16.53
CA PRO A 277 41.79 7.43 -15.65
C PRO A 277 42.64 7.27 -14.38
N THR A 278 43.23 8.37 -13.93
CA THR A 278 43.92 8.45 -12.65
C THR A 278 42.96 8.83 -11.51
N THR A 279 43.50 9.19 -10.34
CA THR A 279 42.69 9.62 -9.20
C THR A 279 41.94 10.91 -9.55
N PRO A 280 40.61 10.93 -9.46
CA PRO A 280 39.81 12.12 -9.74
C PRO A 280 39.98 13.23 -8.69
N VAL A 281 39.82 14.48 -9.10
CA VAL A 281 39.62 15.62 -8.20
C VAL A 281 38.23 16.19 -8.42
N LEU A 282 37.37 16.10 -7.41
CA LEU A 282 36.00 16.65 -7.43
C LEU A 282 35.94 18.00 -6.72
N ARG A 283 35.27 18.95 -7.37
CA ARG A 283 34.83 20.21 -6.77
C ARG A 283 33.34 20.40 -7.03
N THR A 284 32.58 20.71 -5.99
CA THR A 284 31.19 21.15 -6.15
C THR A 284 31.18 22.66 -6.32
N ILE A 285 30.70 23.12 -7.47
CA ILE A 285 30.62 24.55 -7.81
C ILE A 285 29.16 24.98 -7.69
N GLU A 286 28.90 26.00 -6.88
CA GLU A 286 27.58 26.62 -6.74
C GLU A 286 27.39 27.69 -7.82
N ALA A 287 26.15 27.87 -8.27
CA ALA A 287 25.78 28.89 -9.24
C ALA A 287 26.12 30.27 -8.66
N ASP A 288 26.98 30.99 -9.34
CA ASP A 288 27.53 32.28 -8.92
C ASP A 288 26.75 33.43 -9.56
N LEU A 289 26.17 34.29 -8.72
CA LEU A 289 25.39 35.46 -9.15
C LEU A 289 26.26 36.61 -9.66
N ASP A 290 27.57 36.59 -9.36
CA ASP A 290 28.51 37.61 -9.84
C ASP A 290 28.88 37.38 -11.31
N ILE A 291 28.60 36.18 -11.85
CA ILE A 291 28.80 35.87 -13.26
C ILE A 291 27.59 36.39 -14.07
N PRO A 292 27.80 37.31 -15.03
CA PRO A 292 26.72 37.84 -15.84
C PRO A 292 25.96 36.74 -16.58
N THR A 293 24.65 36.67 -16.35
CA THR A 293 23.79 35.71 -17.03
C THR A 293 23.31 36.28 -18.37
N ASP A 294 23.14 35.41 -19.37
CA ASP A 294 22.55 35.79 -20.66
C ASP A 294 21.11 36.28 -20.47
N ALA A 295 20.85 37.53 -20.84
CA ALA A 295 19.56 38.18 -20.67
C ALA A 295 18.42 37.46 -21.41
N ALA A 296 18.70 36.79 -22.53
CA ALA A 296 17.69 36.04 -23.27
C ALA A 296 17.29 34.76 -22.54
N LEU A 297 18.27 34.04 -21.97
CA LEU A 297 17.99 32.84 -21.15
C LEU A 297 17.22 33.21 -19.89
N GLU A 298 17.59 34.30 -19.24
CA GLU A 298 16.85 34.81 -18.08
C GLU A 298 15.41 35.20 -18.44
N ALA A 299 15.21 35.91 -19.55
CA ALA A 299 13.87 36.28 -19.99
C ALA A 299 13.00 35.04 -20.26
N GLU A 300 13.58 33.97 -20.79
CA GLU A 300 12.88 32.71 -21.02
C GLU A 300 12.45 32.02 -19.72
N VAL A 301 13.36 31.93 -18.74
CA VAL A 301 13.06 31.41 -17.39
C VAL A 301 11.93 32.22 -16.73
N HIS A 302 12.04 33.55 -16.76
CA HIS A 302 11.04 34.45 -16.19
C HIS A 302 9.68 34.33 -16.87
N LYS A 303 9.66 34.17 -18.20
CA LYS A 303 8.43 33.97 -18.97
C LYS A 303 7.70 32.69 -18.53
N LEU A 304 8.40 31.55 -18.51
CA LEU A 304 7.81 30.28 -18.12
C LEU A 304 7.30 30.31 -16.67
N LEU A 305 8.07 30.90 -15.75
CA LEU A 305 7.65 31.09 -14.36
C LEU A 305 6.41 32.00 -14.26
N GLY A 306 6.34 33.06 -15.07
CA GLY A 306 5.19 33.95 -15.14
C GLY A 306 3.92 33.23 -15.59
N GLU A 307 4.02 32.42 -16.64
CA GLU A 307 2.91 31.60 -17.15
C GLU A 307 2.47 30.55 -16.12
N PHE A 308 3.43 29.83 -15.52
CA PHE A 308 3.17 28.86 -14.45
C PHE A 308 2.47 29.49 -13.24
N ARG A 309 2.99 30.61 -12.73
CA ARG A 309 2.39 31.33 -11.59
C ARG A 309 1.02 31.89 -11.95
N SER A 310 0.85 32.42 -13.15
CA SER A 310 -0.46 32.93 -13.61
C SER A 310 -1.52 31.83 -13.61
N ALA A 311 -1.20 30.66 -14.17
CA ALA A 311 -2.12 29.53 -14.23
C ALA A 311 -2.53 29.00 -12.84
N LEU A 312 -1.65 29.13 -11.84
CA LEU A 312 -1.86 28.61 -10.49
C LEU A 312 -2.18 29.68 -9.43
N SER A 313 -2.27 30.94 -9.83
CA SER A 313 -2.61 32.08 -8.95
C SER A 313 -4.04 32.06 -8.40
N VAL A 314 -4.86 31.09 -8.83
CA VAL A 314 -6.24 30.90 -8.38
C VAL A 314 -6.25 30.67 -6.85
N PRO A 315 -6.88 31.57 -6.07
CA PRO A 315 -6.99 31.41 -4.63
C PRO A 315 -7.76 30.14 -4.26
N LEU A 316 -7.30 29.45 -3.22
CA LEU A 316 -8.08 28.39 -2.60
C LEU A 316 -9.35 29.01 -1.98
N PRO A 317 -10.52 28.41 -2.19
CA PRO A 317 -11.78 28.90 -1.65
C PRO A 317 -11.82 28.89 -0.12
N LEU A 318 -12.69 29.72 0.45
CA LEU A 318 -12.96 29.78 1.89
C LEU A 318 -13.32 28.39 2.44
N GLY A 319 -12.66 27.99 3.53
CA GLY A 319 -12.81 26.67 4.15
C GLY A 319 -11.81 25.62 3.69
N ALA A 320 -10.96 25.92 2.68
CA ALA A 320 -9.81 25.07 2.39
C ALA A 320 -8.82 25.05 3.57
N PRO A 321 -8.15 23.93 3.85
CA PRO A 321 -7.12 23.87 4.88
C PRO A 321 -5.97 24.85 4.60
N THR A 322 -5.43 25.46 5.65
CA THR A 322 -4.38 26.48 5.57
C THR A 322 -3.03 26.02 6.13
N THR A 323 -2.92 24.76 6.57
CA THR A 323 -1.66 24.15 7.04
C THR A 323 -1.25 23.00 6.13
N TRP A 324 0.03 22.63 6.18
CA TRP A 324 0.55 21.49 5.43
C TRP A 324 -0.15 20.19 5.81
N GLU A 325 -0.29 19.90 7.11
CA GLU A 325 -0.98 18.70 7.60
C GLU A 325 -2.45 18.68 7.20
N GLY A 326 -3.12 19.83 7.27
CA GLY A 326 -4.53 19.95 6.89
C GLY A 326 -4.74 19.70 5.39
N LEU A 327 -3.87 20.23 4.53
CA LEU A 327 -3.92 19.97 3.09
C LEU A 327 -3.56 18.53 2.75
N ARG A 328 -2.55 17.95 3.41
CA ARG A 328 -2.19 16.53 3.28
C ARG A 328 -3.38 15.62 3.60
N ASP A 329 -4.02 15.85 4.74
CA ASP A 329 -5.18 15.06 5.17
C ASP A 329 -6.35 15.24 4.21
N PHE A 330 -6.58 16.47 3.72
CA PHE A 330 -7.56 16.76 2.68
C PHE A 330 -7.29 16.00 1.37
N VAL A 331 -6.04 15.91 0.92
CA VAL A 331 -5.67 15.13 -0.28
C VAL A 331 -6.03 13.66 -0.11
N LEU A 332 -5.61 13.04 1.00
CA LEU A 332 -5.87 11.62 1.25
C LEU A 332 -7.36 11.33 1.37
N GLU A 333 -8.10 12.21 2.06
CA GLU A 333 -9.53 12.07 2.23
C GLU A 333 -10.30 12.30 0.91
N THR A 334 -9.84 13.23 0.07
CA THR A 334 -10.37 13.44 -1.29
C THR A 334 -10.16 12.21 -2.17
N LEU A 335 -8.98 11.60 -2.13
CA LEU A 335 -8.71 10.35 -2.84
C LEU A 335 -9.64 9.23 -2.36
N ARG A 336 -9.81 9.11 -1.04
CA ARG A 336 -10.69 8.11 -0.42
C ARG A 336 -12.14 8.29 -0.84
N GLU A 337 -12.62 9.53 -0.86
CA GLU A 337 -13.96 9.91 -1.32
C GLU A 337 -14.17 9.57 -2.80
N ALA A 338 -13.26 10.04 -3.68
CA ALA A 338 -13.34 9.84 -5.12
C ALA A 338 -13.35 8.35 -5.49
N ALA A 339 -12.54 7.56 -4.80
CA ALA A 339 -12.45 6.11 -4.98
C ALA A 339 -13.60 5.32 -4.35
N LYS A 340 -14.44 5.98 -3.53
CA LYS A 340 -15.42 5.34 -2.64
C LYS A 340 -14.78 4.23 -1.77
N ALA A 341 -13.50 4.40 -1.42
CA ALA A 341 -12.72 3.43 -0.68
C ALA A 341 -12.93 3.55 0.83
N GLU A 342 -12.60 2.49 1.58
CA GLU A 342 -12.62 2.55 3.05
C GLU A 342 -11.36 3.19 3.59
N VAL A 343 -10.23 2.98 2.90
CA VAL A 343 -8.91 3.50 3.22
C VAL A 343 -8.33 4.14 1.96
N ALA A 344 -7.67 5.28 2.10
CA ALA A 344 -6.73 5.77 1.09
C ALA A 344 -5.31 5.67 1.65
N MET A 345 -4.37 5.30 0.79
CA MET A 345 -2.99 5.02 1.14
C MET A 345 -2.06 5.54 0.05
N LEU A 346 -1.15 6.45 0.41
CA LEU A 346 -0.10 6.98 -0.46
C LEU A 346 1.23 6.96 0.29
N ASN A 347 2.36 6.87 -0.41
CA ASN A 347 3.65 7.13 0.21
C ASN A 347 3.79 8.62 0.53
N TYR A 348 4.56 8.95 1.56
CA TYR A 348 4.78 10.32 2.01
C TYR A 348 5.38 11.17 0.90
N GLY A 349 6.27 10.60 0.09
CA GLY A 349 6.88 11.22 -1.08
C GLY A 349 5.90 11.64 -2.18
N ALA A 350 4.68 11.07 -2.21
CA ALA A 350 3.62 11.51 -3.13
C ALA A 350 3.00 12.87 -2.74
N ILE A 351 3.14 13.30 -1.48
CA ILE A 351 2.71 14.61 -0.99
C ILE A 351 3.96 15.36 -0.50
N ARG A 352 4.57 16.14 -1.38
CA ARG A 352 5.84 16.82 -1.12
C ARG A 352 5.70 17.85 0.01
N PRO A 353 6.68 17.91 0.93
CA PRO A 353 6.87 19.09 1.76
C PRO A 353 7.05 20.32 0.87
N VAL A 354 6.41 21.42 1.25
CA VAL A 354 6.60 22.72 0.61
C VAL A 354 7.13 23.69 1.65
N ASP A 355 7.87 24.71 1.18
CA ASP A 355 8.48 25.71 2.06
C ASP A 355 7.40 26.37 2.96
N PRO A 356 7.63 26.45 4.29
CA PRO A 356 6.67 27.05 5.22
C PRO A 356 6.20 28.47 4.85
N SER A 357 7.00 29.24 4.11
CA SER A 357 6.64 30.57 3.63
C SER A 357 5.41 30.58 2.71
N PHE A 358 5.14 29.50 1.98
CA PHE A 358 3.90 29.35 1.20
C PHE A 358 2.65 29.32 2.07
N PHE A 359 2.78 28.94 3.35
CA PHE A 359 1.69 28.95 4.32
C PHE A 359 1.60 30.25 5.13
N ALA A 360 2.61 31.13 5.01
CA ALA A 360 2.63 32.42 5.71
C ALA A 360 1.77 33.50 5.03
N THR A 361 1.41 33.31 3.76
CA THR A 361 0.62 34.27 2.98
C THR A 361 -0.74 33.68 2.61
N LEU A 362 -1.82 34.32 3.04
CA LEU A 362 -3.19 33.93 2.72
C LEU A 362 -3.84 34.93 1.75
N PRO A 363 -4.78 34.47 0.88
CA PRO A 363 -5.20 33.09 0.70
C PRO A 363 -4.11 32.23 0.04
N LEU A 364 -4.04 30.95 0.41
CA LEU A 364 -3.25 29.98 -0.35
C LEU A 364 -3.79 29.91 -1.79
N THR A 365 -2.97 29.45 -2.73
CA THR A 365 -3.38 29.29 -4.15
C THR A 365 -3.26 27.84 -4.60
N LEU A 366 -3.75 27.54 -5.82
CA LEU A 366 -3.48 26.24 -6.46
C LEU A 366 -1.98 25.97 -6.63
N GLU A 367 -1.12 27.00 -6.59
CA GLU A 367 0.34 26.82 -6.62
C GLU A 367 0.83 26.02 -5.43
N THR A 368 0.35 26.32 -4.21
CA THR A 368 0.73 25.59 -3.00
C THR A 368 0.42 24.10 -3.15
N VAL A 369 -0.78 23.78 -3.65
CA VAL A 369 -1.22 22.39 -3.85
C VAL A 369 -0.49 21.72 -5.01
N GLY A 370 -0.25 22.45 -6.11
CA GLY A 370 0.52 21.95 -7.25
C GLY A 370 1.98 21.62 -6.89
N ARG A 371 2.58 22.38 -5.98
CA ARG A 371 3.91 22.10 -5.42
C ARG A 371 3.90 20.88 -4.47
N MET A 372 2.82 20.68 -3.69
CA MET A 372 2.66 19.47 -2.87
C MET A 372 2.44 18.21 -3.74
N LEU A 373 1.59 18.30 -4.75
CA LEU A 373 1.26 17.20 -5.68
C LEU A 373 2.03 17.33 -6.97
N SER A 374 3.36 17.38 -6.83
CA SER A 374 4.23 17.70 -7.94
C SER A 374 4.39 16.55 -8.92
N ILE A 375 4.04 15.31 -8.55
CA ILE A 375 4.15 14.09 -9.38
C ILE A 375 2.78 13.67 -9.88
N ASP A 376 2.65 13.46 -11.19
CA ASP A 376 1.45 12.92 -11.81
C ASP A 376 1.42 11.42 -11.54
N GLN A 377 0.60 11.03 -10.57
CA GLN A 377 0.37 9.64 -10.23
C GLN A 377 -1.06 9.26 -10.59
N HIS A 378 -1.18 8.13 -11.28
CA HIS A 378 -2.47 7.54 -11.58
C HIS A 378 -2.99 6.80 -10.35
N MET A 379 -4.26 7.02 -10.03
CA MET A 379 -4.90 6.44 -8.86
C MET A 379 -5.66 5.17 -9.24
N ALA A 380 -5.67 4.21 -8.33
CA ALA A 380 -6.31 2.92 -8.50
C ALA A 380 -6.88 2.42 -7.18
N THR A 381 -7.71 1.39 -7.26
CA THR A 381 -8.26 0.70 -6.10
C THR A 381 -7.88 -0.77 -6.09
N LEU A 382 -7.68 -1.33 -4.91
CA LEU A 382 -7.46 -2.76 -4.71
C LEU A 382 -8.14 -3.22 -3.43
N THR A 383 -8.26 -4.53 -3.25
CA THR A 383 -8.80 -5.12 -2.02
C THR A 383 -7.66 -5.69 -1.18
N LEU A 384 -7.51 -5.19 0.05
CA LEU A 384 -6.55 -5.72 1.03
C LEU A 384 -7.30 -6.28 2.24
N THR A 385 -6.77 -7.34 2.84
CA THR A 385 -7.23 -7.84 4.13
C THR A 385 -6.82 -6.89 5.26
N GLY A 386 -7.54 -6.90 6.38
CA GLY A 386 -7.15 -6.12 7.56
C GLY A 386 -5.73 -6.47 8.04
N ARG A 387 -5.32 -7.74 7.92
CA ARG A 387 -3.96 -8.19 8.18
C ARG A 387 -2.94 -7.46 7.30
N GLN A 388 -3.15 -7.46 5.98
CA GLN A 388 -2.24 -6.78 5.04
C GLN A 388 -2.14 -5.28 5.33
N LEU A 389 -3.24 -4.62 5.68
CA LEU A 389 -3.22 -3.21 6.08
C LEU A 389 -2.40 -2.98 7.36
N VAL A 390 -2.51 -3.87 8.35
CA VAL A 390 -1.68 -3.79 9.57
C VAL A 390 -0.20 -3.99 9.25
N ASP A 391 0.12 -4.96 8.39
CA ASP A 391 1.51 -5.25 8.01
C ASP A 391 2.14 -4.05 7.29
N LEU A 392 1.42 -3.45 6.33
CA LEU A 392 1.87 -2.22 5.63
C LEU A 392 2.02 -1.02 6.58
N ALA A 393 1.06 -0.80 7.47
CA ALA A 393 1.16 0.27 8.46
C ALA A 393 2.33 0.04 9.44
N THR A 394 2.66 -1.22 9.76
CA THR A 394 3.79 -1.57 10.62
C THR A 394 5.11 -1.28 9.91
N ILE A 395 5.24 -1.65 8.63
CA ILE A 395 6.40 -1.31 7.81
C ILE A 395 6.58 0.21 7.76
N SER A 396 5.50 0.95 7.46
CA SER A 396 5.49 2.42 7.41
C SER A 396 5.94 3.05 8.73
N ALA A 397 5.42 2.59 9.87
CA ALA A 397 5.78 3.09 11.20
C ALA A 397 7.26 2.86 11.56
N GLY A 398 7.91 1.89 10.91
CA GLY A 398 9.35 1.66 11.01
C GLY A 398 10.21 2.60 10.16
N ARG A 399 9.63 3.24 9.13
CA ARG A 399 10.33 4.10 8.17
C ARG A 399 10.39 5.55 8.64
N VAL A 400 11.14 5.77 9.71
CA VAL A 400 11.44 7.10 10.24
C VAL A 400 12.92 7.46 10.07
N ASP A 401 13.21 8.76 10.03
CA ASP A 401 14.58 9.25 9.93
C ASP A 401 15.25 9.29 11.33
N ALA A 402 16.49 9.79 11.38
CA ALA A 402 17.25 9.88 12.64
C ALA A 402 16.58 10.77 13.71
N THR A 403 15.64 11.64 13.33
CA THR A 403 14.87 12.49 14.24
C THR A 403 13.54 11.86 14.67
N GLY A 404 13.18 10.71 14.09
CA GLY A 404 11.89 10.06 14.29
C GLY A 404 10.78 10.58 13.38
N ALA A 405 11.09 11.47 12.43
CA ALA A 405 10.12 11.98 11.45
C ALA A 405 9.87 10.94 10.34
N PRO A 406 8.67 10.87 9.75
CA PRO A 406 8.39 9.96 8.64
C PRO A 406 9.33 10.21 7.46
N ARG A 407 9.91 9.14 6.91
CA ARG A 407 10.71 9.21 5.68
C ARG A 407 9.81 9.31 4.45
N MET A 408 10.39 9.68 3.30
CA MET A 408 9.65 9.81 2.03
C MET A 408 9.00 8.50 1.58
N ASP A 409 9.58 7.36 1.95
CA ASP A 409 9.09 6.01 1.65
C ASP A 409 8.14 5.46 2.72
N SER A 410 7.74 6.25 3.72
CA SER A 410 6.67 5.87 4.65
C SER A 410 5.29 6.01 4.00
N LEU A 411 4.26 5.36 4.55
CA LEU A 411 2.87 5.47 4.10
C LEU A 411 2.06 6.44 4.96
N LEU A 412 1.23 7.22 4.29
CA LEU A 412 0.17 8.05 4.82
C LEU A 412 -1.18 7.37 4.59
N PHE A 413 -2.12 7.54 5.53
CA PHE A 413 -3.43 6.93 5.48
C PHE A 413 -4.56 7.91 5.76
N ALA A 414 -5.67 7.77 5.01
CA ALA A 414 -6.98 8.25 5.44
C ALA A 414 -7.90 7.06 5.68
N GLY A 415 -8.77 7.15 6.69
CA GLY A 415 -9.69 6.07 7.07
C GLY A 415 -9.09 4.98 7.95
N LEU A 416 -7.76 4.77 7.95
CA LEU A 416 -7.04 3.91 8.90
C LEU A 416 -6.38 4.77 9.98
N THR A 417 -6.61 4.47 11.26
CA THR A 417 -5.93 5.11 12.39
C THR A 417 -5.35 4.07 13.33
N TYR A 418 -4.24 4.40 13.99
CA TYR A 418 -3.58 3.54 14.95
C TYR A 418 -2.78 4.38 15.94
N GLU A 419 -2.41 3.78 17.06
CA GLU A 419 -1.47 4.32 18.03
C GLU A 419 -0.19 3.49 18.02
N LEU A 420 0.96 4.13 18.25
CA LEU A 420 2.21 3.43 18.45
C LEU A 420 2.33 2.99 19.91
N ASP A 421 2.77 1.76 20.11
CA ASP A 421 3.17 1.22 21.41
C ASP A 421 4.69 1.25 21.52
N GLY A 422 5.23 2.43 21.84
CA GLY A 422 6.65 2.75 21.86
C GLY A 422 7.03 3.88 20.88
N PRO A 423 8.32 4.28 20.84
CA PRO A 423 8.81 5.22 19.84
C PRO A 423 8.70 4.62 18.43
N ALA A 424 8.54 5.48 17.43
CA ALA A 424 8.56 5.03 16.03
C ALA A 424 9.91 4.39 15.68
N GLY A 425 9.91 3.42 14.76
CA GLY A 425 11.09 2.62 14.39
C GLY A 425 10.77 1.13 14.26
N LEU A 426 11.78 0.34 13.89
CA LEU A 426 11.64 -1.09 13.51
C LEU A 426 11.01 -1.99 14.59
N THR A 427 10.97 -1.54 15.85
CA THR A 427 10.39 -2.28 16.98
C THR A 427 9.00 -1.79 17.38
N ALA A 428 8.48 -0.75 16.72
CA ALA A 428 7.19 -0.15 17.05
C ALA A 428 6.05 -1.14 16.77
N LYS A 429 5.19 -1.35 17.77
CA LYS A 429 3.96 -2.14 17.62
C LYS A 429 2.77 -1.21 17.47
N LEU A 430 1.84 -1.59 16.61
CA LEU A 430 0.59 -0.86 16.45
C LEU A 430 -0.45 -1.33 17.47
N LYS A 431 -1.19 -0.40 18.10
CA LYS A 431 -2.35 -0.66 18.95
C LYS A 431 -3.53 0.23 18.58
N ASN A 432 -4.71 -0.09 19.10
CA ASN A 432 -5.96 0.65 18.86
C ASN A 432 -6.24 0.91 17.36
N ILE A 433 -5.96 -0.09 16.51
CA ILE A 433 -6.06 0.03 15.05
C ILE A 433 -7.53 0.05 14.63
N LYS A 434 -7.93 1.09 13.92
CA LYS A 434 -9.31 1.34 13.51
C LYS A 434 -9.39 1.66 12.03
N ILE A 435 -10.45 1.19 11.39
CA ILE A 435 -10.89 1.63 10.06
C ILE A 435 -12.23 2.34 10.21
N ASN A 436 -12.32 3.58 9.76
CA ASN A 436 -13.51 4.43 9.89
C ASN A 436 -14.04 4.47 11.33
N GLY A 437 -13.13 4.62 12.29
CA GLY A 437 -13.43 4.66 13.74
C GLY A 437 -13.75 3.31 14.39
N ARG A 438 -13.80 2.21 13.63
CA ARG A 438 -14.16 0.87 14.13
C ARG A 438 -12.94 -0.04 14.24
N PRO A 439 -12.83 -0.89 15.28
CA PRO A 439 -11.71 -1.83 15.39
C PRO A 439 -11.56 -2.69 14.13
N ILE A 440 -10.34 -2.72 13.59
CA ILE A 440 -10.02 -3.47 12.38
C ILE A 440 -10.30 -4.97 12.57
N GLN A 441 -10.82 -5.63 11.53
CA GLN A 441 -10.96 -7.09 11.49
C GLN A 441 -9.92 -7.65 10.54
N LEU A 442 -9.04 -8.52 11.06
CA LEU A 442 -7.81 -8.90 10.34
C LEU A 442 -8.09 -9.74 9.08
N ASP A 443 -9.14 -10.55 9.09
CA ASP A 443 -9.48 -11.43 7.96
C ASP A 443 -10.47 -10.78 6.98
N ASP A 444 -11.00 -9.59 7.30
CA ASP A 444 -11.96 -8.90 6.45
C ASP A 444 -11.26 -8.22 5.26
N PRO A 445 -11.88 -8.23 4.05
CA PRO A 445 -11.43 -7.41 2.93
C PRO A 445 -11.87 -5.94 3.10
N TYR A 446 -10.99 -5.04 2.70
CA TYR A 446 -11.17 -3.59 2.67
C TYR A 446 -10.81 -3.05 1.29
N LEU A 447 -11.65 -2.17 0.75
CA LEU A 447 -11.34 -1.43 -0.47
C LEU A 447 -10.37 -0.30 -0.13
N VAL A 448 -9.22 -0.29 -0.80
CA VAL A 448 -8.12 0.65 -0.57
C VAL A 448 -7.88 1.43 -1.86
N ALA A 449 -7.79 2.76 -1.77
CA ALA A 449 -7.34 3.62 -2.84
C ALA A 449 -5.85 3.90 -2.69
N THR A 450 -5.09 3.79 -3.78
CA THR A 450 -3.64 3.99 -3.78
C THR A 450 -3.12 4.41 -5.16
N SER A 451 -1.82 4.62 -5.31
CA SER A 451 -1.18 5.03 -6.56
C SER A 451 -0.67 3.85 -7.38
N SER A 452 -0.56 4.05 -8.70
CA SER A 452 0.11 3.13 -9.62
C SER A 452 1.56 2.86 -9.21
N TYR A 453 2.24 3.86 -8.63
CA TYR A 453 3.59 3.74 -8.10
C TYR A 453 3.71 2.66 -7.02
N LEU A 454 2.83 2.70 -6.01
CA LEU A 454 2.81 1.69 -4.95
C LEU A 454 2.37 0.32 -5.47
N LEU A 455 1.42 0.28 -6.42
CA LEU A 455 0.98 -0.98 -7.06
C LEU A 455 2.05 -1.64 -7.92
N ALA A 456 3.01 -0.86 -8.42
CA ALA A 456 4.16 -1.38 -9.16
C ALA A 456 5.30 -1.84 -8.24
N GLY A 457 5.14 -1.72 -6.91
CA GLY A 457 6.14 -2.10 -5.92
C GLY A 457 7.08 -0.97 -5.47
N GLY A 458 6.79 0.28 -5.85
CA GLY A 458 7.57 1.45 -5.44
C GLY A 458 7.73 1.56 -3.92
N ASP A 459 8.79 2.24 -3.46
CA ASP A 459 9.20 2.34 -2.05
C ASP A 459 9.27 0.95 -1.35
N ASP A 460 9.77 -0.08 -2.03
CA ASP A 460 9.87 -1.46 -1.54
C ASP A 460 8.53 -2.09 -1.10
N PHE A 461 7.40 -1.62 -1.62
CA PHE A 461 6.10 -2.22 -1.38
C PHE A 461 5.77 -3.34 -2.38
N ALA A 462 6.75 -4.21 -2.68
CA ALA A 462 6.60 -5.34 -3.60
C ALA A 462 5.43 -6.28 -3.24
N ALA A 463 5.00 -6.30 -1.96
CA ALA A 463 3.82 -7.03 -1.52
C ALA A 463 2.50 -6.58 -2.19
N LEU A 464 2.47 -5.39 -2.79
CA LEU A 464 1.34 -4.87 -3.56
C LEU A 464 1.41 -5.25 -5.04
N GLN A 465 2.59 -5.61 -5.53
CA GLN A 465 2.83 -5.88 -6.95
C GLN A 465 2.05 -7.12 -7.41
N GLY A 466 1.41 -7.01 -8.57
CA GLY A 466 0.62 -8.10 -9.17
C GLY A 466 -0.72 -8.36 -8.48
N LEU A 467 -1.08 -7.64 -7.42
CA LEU A 467 -2.42 -7.74 -6.83
C LEU A 467 -3.47 -7.19 -7.80
N PRO A 468 -4.65 -7.83 -7.91
CA PRO A 468 -5.73 -7.32 -8.73
C PRO A 468 -6.14 -5.91 -8.29
N SER A 469 -6.01 -4.96 -9.21
CA SER A 469 -6.37 -3.56 -9.00
C SER A 469 -7.25 -3.04 -10.14
N GLN A 470 -7.96 -1.95 -9.87
CA GLN A 470 -8.83 -1.28 -10.83
C GLN A 470 -8.44 0.21 -10.89
N PRO A 471 -7.95 0.72 -12.03
CA PRO A 471 -7.70 2.15 -12.20
C PRO A 471 -8.94 2.98 -11.92
N LEU A 472 -8.77 4.13 -11.27
CA LEU A 472 -9.86 5.09 -11.14
C LEU A 472 -10.14 5.74 -12.50
N PRO A 473 -11.41 5.91 -12.88
CA PRO A 473 -11.76 6.47 -14.18
C PRO A 473 -11.45 7.97 -14.22
N GLY A 474 -10.56 8.37 -15.12
CA GLY A 474 -10.27 9.76 -15.46
C GLY A 474 -11.02 10.22 -16.73
N PRO A 475 -10.85 11.50 -17.12
CA PRO A 475 -11.42 12.04 -18.34
C PRO A 475 -11.03 11.23 -19.59
N SER A 476 -11.94 11.09 -20.55
CA SER A 476 -11.68 10.38 -21.82
C SER A 476 -11.20 8.92 -21.68
N GLY A 477 -11.44 8.28 -20.53
CA GLY A 477 -11.15 6.86 -20.31
C GLY A 477 -9.72 6.55 -19.85
N ARG A 478 -8.86 7.55 -19.64
CA ARG A 478 -7.54 7.33 -19.00
C ARG A 478 -7.69 7.09 -17.49
N ALA A 479 -6.63 6.61 -16.84
CA ALA A 479 -6.61 6.53 -15.39
C ALA A 479 -6.57 7.94 -14.78
N ALA A 480 -7.32 8.17 -13.69
CA ALA A 480 -7.40 9.47 -13.04
C ALA A 480 -6.09 9.84 -12.35
N GLU A 481 -5.62 11.07 -12.57
CA GLU A 481 -4.46 11.65 -11.90
C GLU A 481 -4.88 12.30 -10.58
N LEU A 482 -4.06 12.12 -9.54
CA LEU A 482 -4.37 12.62 -8.19
C LEU A 482 -4.56 14.14 -8.15
N ARG A 483 -3.66 14.91 -8.79
CA ARG A 483 -3.71 16.37 -8.75
C ARG A 483 -4.88 16.92 -9.57
N ASP A 484 -4.88 16.65 -10.86
CA ASP A 484 -5.70 17.39 -11.81
C ASP A 484 -7.13 16.84 -11.94
N ASP A 485 -7.34 15.53 -11.75
CA ASP A 485 -8.66 14.90 -11.89
C ASP A 485 -9.40 14.70 -10.57
N ILE A 486 -8.68 14.70 -9.44
CA ILE A 486 -9.24 14.36 -8.13
C ILE A 486 -9.17 15.57 -7.17
N VAL A 487 -7.97 16.09 -6.89
CA VAL A 487 -7.78 17.11 -5.85
C VAL A 487 -8.19 18.51 -6.32
N PHE A 488 -7.74 18.97 -7.48
CA PHE A 488 -8.09 20.30 -8.02
C PHE A 488 -9.60 20.48 -8.22
N PRO A 489 -10.36 19.51 -8.76
CA PRO A 489 -11.81 19.61 -8.84
C PRO A 489 -12.47 19.67 -7.45
N ARG A 490 -11.99 18.90 -6.47
CA ARG A 490 -12.53 18.92 -5.10
C ARG A 490 -12.23 20.23 -4.37
N LEU A 491 -11.05 20.80 -4.56
CA LEU A 491 -10.67 22.10 -4.00
C LEU A 491 -11.56 23.23 -4.48
N ARG A 492 -12.16 23.15 -5.67
CA ARG A 492 -13.14 24.15 -6.14
C ARG A 492 -14.47 24.12 -5.35
N ARG A 493 -14.68 23.11 -4.51
CA ARG A 493 -15.88 22.93 -3.66
C ARG A 493 -15.48 22.42 -2.26
N PRO A 494 -14.69 23.18 -1.45
CA PRO A 494 -14.12 22.66 -0.21
C PRO A 494 -15.14 22.59 0.93
N ALA A 495 -16.20 23.40 0.87
CA ALA A 495 -17.21 23.52 1.91
C ALA A 495 -18.10 22.28 2.03
N ASP A 496 -18.11 21.41 1.01
CA ASP A 496 -18.79 20.13 1.07
C ASP A 496 -18.06 19.26 2.12
N PRO A 497 -18.71 18.89 3.24
CA PRO A 497 -18.08 18.03 4.23
C PRO A 497 -17.75 16.69 3.58
N PHE A 498 -16.57 16.15 3.89
CA PHE A 498 -16.28 14.78 3.51
C PHE A 498 -17.37 13.86 4.08
N PRO A 499 -17.88 12.90 3.28
CA PRO A 499 -18.89 11.99 3.76
C PRO A 499 -18.34 11.28 5.00
N ASP A 500 -19.06 11.35 6.12
CA ASP A 500 -18.68 10.64 7.33
C ASP A 500 -18.78 9.12 7.08
N LEU A 501 -17.68 8.54 6.62
CA LEU A 501 -17.58 7.11 6.31
C LEU A 501 -17.61 6.26 7.59
N ALA A 502 -17.39 6.85 8.77
CA ALA A 502 -17.65 6.19 10.06
C ALA A 502 -19.16 6.03 10.31
N ARG A 503 -19.99 6.97 9.83
CA ARG A 503 -21.46 6.87 9.86
C ARG A 503 -22.05 6.00 8.75
N ARG A 504 -21.31 5.68 7.69
CA ARG A 504 -21.85 4.76 6.66
C ARG A 504 -22.19 3.42 7.32
N PRO A 505 -23.45 2.95 7.20
CA PRO A 505 -23.83 1.67 7.77
C PRO A 505 -23.09 0.56 7.02
N LEU A 506 -22.16 -0.11 7.70
CA LEU A 506 -21.53 -1.29 7.14
C LEU A 506 -22.49 -2.46 7.33
N TRP A 507 -23.10 -2.87 6.22
CA TRP A 507 -23.85 -4.11 6.16
C TRP A 507 -22.89 -5.27 5.90
N ARG A 508 -22.84 -6.24 6.82
CA ARG A 508 -22.21 -7.54 6.59
C ARG A 508 -23.31 -8.54 6.30
N TRP A 509 -23.14 -9.28 5.22
CA TRP A 509 -24.04 -10.38 4.88
C TRP A 509 -23.25 -11.68 4.95
N GLY A 510 -23.88 -12.76 5.36
CA GLY A 510 -23.17 -14.01 5.52
C GLY A 510 -24.09 -15.20 5.47
N ILE A 511 -23.55 -16.33 5.02
CA ILE A 511 -24.12 -17.63 5.31
C ILE A 511 -23.45 -18.06 6.62
N ASP A 512 -24.15 -17.87 7.73
CA ASP A 512 -23.69 -18.29 9.05
C ASP A 512 -23.56 -19.82 9.11
N ARG A 513 -24.49 -20.53 8.48
CA ARG A 513 -24.48 -21.99 8.41
C ARG A 513 -25.28 -22.47 7.21
N LEU A 514 -24.69 -23.34 6.41
CA LEU A 514 -25.39 -24.29 5.56
C LEU A 514 -25.00 -25.68 6.06
N GLY A 515 -25.95 -26.47 6.53
CA GLY A 515 -25.62 -27.72 7.22
C GLY A 515 -26.59 -28.86 6.93
N LEU A 516 -26.02 -30.07 6.90
CA LEU A 516 -26.74 -31.33 6.96
C LEU A 516 -26.48 -31.93 8.34
N VAL A 517 -27.52 -32.17 9.12
CA VAL A 517 -27.39 -32.71 10.48
C VAL A 517 -28.21 -33.99 10.60
N PHE A 518 -27.54 -35.06 11.02
CA PHE A 518 -28.18 -36.31 11.40
C PHE A 518 -28.18 -36.40 12.93
N GLU A 519 -29.33 -36.69 13.52
CA GLU A 519 -29.48 -36.80 14.96
C GLU A 519 -30.22 -38.06 15.38
N GLY A 520 -29.77 -38.64 16.49
CA GLY A 520 -30.44 -39.71 17.22
C GLY A 520 -30.82 -39.19 18.60
N VAL A 521 -32.11 -39.26 18.93
CA VAL A 521 -32.64 -38.78 20.21
C VAL A 521 -33.07 -39.98 21.04
N LYS A 522 -32.71 -39.99 22.33
CA LYS A 522 -33.21 -40.97 23.31
C LYS A 522 -33.88 -40.26 24.48
N VAL A 523 -35.16 -40.54 24.70
CA VAL A 523 -36.03 -39.78 25.61
C VAL A 523 -36.51 -40.64 26.78
N SER A 524 -36.43 -40.12 28.01
CA SER A 524 -37.15 -40.72 29.14
C SER A 524 -38.60 -40.23 29.14
N ARG A 525 -39.55 -41.12 28.88
CA ARG A 525 -40.96 -40.76 28.68
C ARG A 525 -41.66 -40.53 30.01
N ASN A 526 -42.41 -39.42 30.10
CA ASN A 526 -43.40 -39.18 31.16
C ASN A 526 -44.77 -38.87 30.49
N PRO A 527 -45.77 -39.76 30.57
CA PRO A 527 -47.07 -39.60 29.89
C PRO A 527 -47.82 -38.33 30.27
N ASP A 528 -47.58 -37.79 31.47
CA ASP A 528 -48.20 -36.56 31.97
C ASP A 528 -47.86 -35.33 31.09
N TYR A 529 -46.87 -35.45 30.19
CA TYR A 529 -46.36 -34.38 29.35
C TYR A 529 -46.76 -34.50 27.86
N ASP A 530 -47.52 -35.52 27.46
CA ASP A 530 -47.89 -35.75 26.04
C ASP A 530 -48.69 -34.56 25.44
N GLN A 531 -49.36 -33.77 26.27
CA GLN A 531 -50.12 -32.58 25.87
C GLN A 531 -49.34 -31.25 25.98
N VAL A 532 -48.06 -31.25 26.38
CA VAL A 532 -47.25 -30.02 26.45
C VAL A 532 -46.80 -29.62 25.05
N PRO A 533 -47.12 -28.40 24.56
CA PRO A 533 -46.81 -27.98 23.20
C PRO A 533 -45.35 -27.49 23.04
N ASP A 534 -44.38 -28.27 23.55
CA ASP A 534 -42.95 -28.15 23.24
C ASP A 534 -42.47 -29.44 22.56
N SER A 535 -42.08 -29.32 21.30
CA SER A 535 -41.55 -30.40 20.46
C SER A 535 -40.40 -31.21 21.09
N ARG A 536 -39.62 -30.60 22.00
CA ARG A 536 -38.53 -31.28 22.72
C ARG A 536 -39.04 -32.13 23.88
N VAL A 537 -40.21 -31.77 24.43
CA VAL A 537 -40.90 -32.48 25.51
C VAL A 537 -41.73 -33.64 24.95
N GLN A 538 -42.32 -33.46 23.76
CA GLN A 538 -43.04 -34.51 23.01
C GLN A 538 -42.12 -35.44 22.21
N ALA A 539 -40.80 -35.25 22.30
CA ALA A 539 -39.83 -36.02 21.53
C ALA A 539 -39.94 -37.52 21.85
N ARG A 540 -39.84 -38.35 20.80
CA ARG A 540 -39.74 -39.81 20.92
C ARG A 540 -38.33 -40.26 20.55
N ASP A 541 -38.01 -41.49 20.93
CA ASP A 541 -36.85 -42.18 20.36
C ASP A 541 -36.97 -42.17 18.83
N SER A 542 -36.04 -41.48 18.18
CA SER A 542 -36.13 -41.17 16.75
C SER A 542 -34.75 -40.95 16.14
N ALA A 543 -34.69 -41.15 14.82
CA ALA A 543 -33.59 -40.71 13.99
C ALA A 543 -34.11 -39.66 13.01
N ALA A 544 -33.41 -38.52 12.91
CA ALA A 544 -33.82 -37.42 12.06
C ALA A 544 -32.66 -36.91 11.19
N GLY A 545 -32.98 -36.53 9.96
CA GLY A 545 -32.10 -35.80 9.06
C GLY A 545 -32.66 -34.40 8.82
N THR A 546 -31.83 -33.37 9.01
CA THR A 546 -32.24 -31.97 8.78
C THR A 546 -31.29 -31.24 7.86
N VAL A 547 -31.86 -30.38 7.01
CA VAL A 547 -31.13 -29.40 6.22
C VAL A 547 -31.39 -28.03 6.84
N GLU A 548 -30.32 -27.35 7.26
CA GLU A 548 -30.40 -26.01 7.85
C GLU A 548 -29.65 -25.00 6.98
N ALA A 549 -30.31 -23.90 6.63
CA ALA A 549 -29.69 -22.70 6.07
C ALA A 549 -29.91 -21.52 7.02
N ARG A 550 -28.82 -20.85 7.39
CA ARG A 550 -28.82 -19.65 8.23
C ARG A 550 -28.09 -18.53 7.53
N LEU A 551 -28.82 -17.46 7.26
CA LEU A 551 -28.32 -16.21 6.71
C LEU A 551 -28.21 -15.18 7.83
N ARG A 552 -27.19 -14.33 7.76
CA ARG A 552 -26.96 -13.25 8.71
C ARG A 552 -26.76 -11.93 7.98
N ALA A 553 -27.36 -10.88 8.51
CA ALA A 553 -27.22 -9.52 8.04
C ALA A 553 -26.97 -8.59 9.24
N ASP A 554 -25.74 -8.11 9.38
CA ASP A 554 -25.37 -7.19 10.45
C ASP A 554 -25.20 -5.78 9.91
N ARG A 555 -25.72 -4.79 10.62
CA ARG A 555 -25.43 -3.38 10.41
C ARG A 555 -24.67 -2.84 11.61
N TYR A 556 -23.46 -2.34 11.39
CA TYR A 556 -22.68 -1.68 12.43
C TYR A 556 -22.71 -0.15 12.26
N GLN A 557 -22.87 0.56 13.38
CA GLN A 557 -22.70 2.00 13.54
C GLN A 557 -22.00 2.26 14.89
N THR A 558 -21.35 3.41 15.07
CA THR A 558 -20.74 3.78 16.35
C THR A 558 -21.76 3.67 17.49
N GLY A 559 -21.47 2.84 18.49
CA GLY A 559 -22.35 2.64 19.64
C GLY A 559 -23.53 1.68 19.44
N LEU A 560 -23.78 1.21 18.21
CA LEU A 560 -24.98 0.43 17.87
C LEU A 560 -24.67 -0.65 16.82
N ALA A 561 -25.02 -1.89 17.11
CA ALA A 561 -25.08 -2.97 16.15
C ALA A 561 -26.52 -3.46 15.98
N TRP A 562 -26.92 -3.74 14.74
CA TRP A 562 -28.19 -4.37 14.43
C TRP A 562 -27.92 -5.67 13.70
N GLU A 563 -28.17 -6.79 14.36
CA GLU A 563 -27.99 -8.13 13.81
C GLU A 563 -29.34 -8.70 13.39
N ASN A 564 -29.42 -9.24 12.18
CA ASN A 564 -30.59 -9.98 11.70
C ASN A 564 -30.11 -11.37 11.31
N ARG A 565 -30.80 -12.41 11.79
CA ARG A 565 -30.54 -13.80 11.40
C ARG A 565 -31.80 -14.40 10.85
N PHE A 566 -31.71 -14.94 9.66
CA PHE A 566 -32.77 -15.66 9.01
C PHE A 566 -32.42 -17.14 8.97
N ARG A 567 -33.31 -17.99 9.46
CA ARG A 567 -33.10 -19.44 9.55
C ARG A 567 -34.20 -20.17 8.82
N LEU A 568 -33.81 -21.05 7.93
CA LEU A 568 -34.67 -22.06 7.32
C LEU A 568 -34.16 -23.43 7.72
N ARG A 569 -35.04 -24.28 8.21
CA ARG A 569 -34.75 -25.67 8.53
C ARG A 569 -35.85 -26.54 7.97
N PHE A 570 -35.46 -27.61 7.30
CA PHE A 570 -36.35 -28.65 6.79
C PHE A 570 -35.91 -29.98 7.40
N GLY A 571 -36.86 -30.76 7.93
CA GLY A 571 -36.57 -31.97 8.70
C GLY A 571 -37.37 -33.18 8.24
N LEU A 572 -36.67 -34.32 8.11
CA LEU A 572 -37.24 -35.66 7.93
C LEU A 572 -37.02 -36.47 9.22
N ILE A 573 -38.07 -37.06 9.78
CA ILE A 573 -37.99 -37.87 11.00
C ILE A 573 -38.45 -39.30 10.71
N ASN A 574 -37.70 -40.28 11.24
CA ASN A 574 -38.15 -41.66 11.39
C ASN A 574 -38.42 -41.92 12.88
N ALA A 575 -39.68 -42.13 13.23
CA ALA A 575 -40.10 -42.60 14.55
C ALA A 575 -40.34 -44.11 14.45
N GLN A 576 -39.78 -44.88 15.40
CA GLN A 576 -39.75 -46.36 15.46
C GLN A 576 -40.78 -47.08 14.56
N ASP A 577 -40.25 -47.80 13.56
CA ASP A 577 -40.94 -48.67 12.60
C ASP A 577 -41.91 -48.01 11.58
N ALA A 578 -41.78 -46.71 11.32
CA ALA A 578 -42.52 -46.01 10.25
C ALA A 578 -41.62 -45.49 9.11
N GLU A 579 -42.20 -45.27 7.92
CA GLU A 579 -41.54 -44.58 6.80
C GLU A 579 -41.10 -43.16 7.19
N LEU A 580 -39.99 -42.68 6.61
CA LEU A 580 -39.52 -41.30 6.77
C LEU A 580 -40.62 -40.32 6.34
N ARG A 581 -41.04 -39.42 7.24
CA ARG A 581 -42.02 -38.35 6.95
C ARG A 581 -41.40 -36.97 7.18
N GLU A 582 -41.84 -36.00 6.39
CA GLU A 582 -41.50 -34.58 6.52
C GLU A 582 -42.30 -33.98 7.67
N THR A 583 -41.63 -33.45 8.70
CA THR A 583 -42.31 -33.20 9.99
C THR A 583 -41.93 -31.91 10.73
N ASP A 584 -40.85 -31.20 10.37
CA ASP A 584 -40.38 -30.03 11.17
C ASP A 584 -39.74 -28.94 10.28
N ASP A 585 -40.61 -28.20 9.60
CA ASP A 585 -40.22 -27.02 8.83
C ASP A 585 -40.25 -25.77 9.71
N VAL A 586 -39.11 -25.11 9.81
CA VAL A 586 -38.97 -23.87 10.58
C VAL A 586 -38.47 -22.76 9.68
N ALA A 587 -39.23 -21.66 9.67
CA ALA A 587 -38.76 -20.37 9.19
C ALA A 587 -38.71 -19.40 10.38
N ALA A 588 -37.50 -18.91 10.70
CA ALA A 588 -37.29 -17.99 11.81
C ALA A 588 -36.55 -16.72 11.37
N LEU A 589 -36.96 -15.60 11.95
CA LEU A 589 -36.28 -14.31 11.87
C LEU A 589 -35.96 -13.84 13.29
N ASP A 590 -34.67 -13.77 13.61
CA ASP A 590 -34.15 -13.23 14.85
C ASP A 590 -33.56 -11.84 14.56
N SER A 591 -34.13 -10.78 15.13
CA SER A 591 -33.62 -9.40 14.98
C SER A 591 -33.19 -8.84 16.34
N SER A 592 -31.91 -8.53 16.47
CA SER A 592 -31.30 -8.02 17.70
C SER A 592 -30.72 -6.62 17.48
N LEU A 593 -31.19 -5.66 18.27
CA LEU A 593 -30.58 -4.33 18.39
C LEU A 593 -29.66 -4.32 19.62
N ILE A 594 -28.39 -3.99 19.43
CA ILE A 594 -27.32 -4.14 20.42
C ILE A 594 -26.63 -2.80 20.63
N LEU A 595 -26.66 -2.28 21.87
CA LEU A 595 -25.87 -1.12 22.27
C LEU A 595 -24.45 -1.57 22.63
N THR A 596 -23.46 -1.09 21.89
CA THR A 596 -22.04 -1.44 22.06
C THR A 596 -21.28 -0.29 22.71
N GLY A 597 -20.35 -0.56 23.63
CA GLY A 597 -19.47 0.48 24.19
C GLY A 597 -19.95 1.13 25.50
N ILE A 598 -20.83 0.46 26.25
CA ILE A 598 -21.17 0.87 27.61
C ILE A 598 -19.96 0.50 28.50
N GLY A 599 -19.08 1.48 28.75
CA GLY A 599 -17.86 1.28 29.51
C GLY A 599 -18.12 0.97 30.98
N LEU A 600 -18.08 -0.32 31.35
CA LEU A 600 -17.86 -0.76 32.72
C LEU A 600 -16.72 -1.79 32.70
N VAL A 601 -15.79 -1.60 33.63
CA VAL A 601 -14.49 -2.28 33.82
C VAL A 601 -14.48 -3.74 33.34
N GLY A 602 -13.64 -4.04 32.35
CA GLY A 602 -13.25 -5.41 32.02
C GLY A 602 -14.34 -6.28 31.36
N GLY A 603 -14.82 -5.87 30.19
CA GLY A 603 -15.68 -6.66 29.30
C GLY A 603 -16.45 -5.76 28.34
N SER A 604 -17.10 -6.33 27.32
CA SER A 604 -18.03 -5.59 26.46
C SER A 604 -19.47 -5.92 26.86
N PRO A 605 -20.04 -5.24 27.87
CA PRO A 605 -21.46 -5.39 28.14
C PRO A 605 -22.24 -4.85 26.95
N TYR A 606 -23.26 -5.58 26.51
CA TYR A 606 -24.26 -5.03 25.60
C TYR A 606 -25.65 -5.19 26.19
N ALA A 607 -26.41 -4.10 26.11
CA ALA A 607 -27.86 -4.13 26.32
C ALA A 607 -28.50 -4.37 24.95
N GLY A 608 -29.36 -5.40 24.87
CA GLY A 608 -29.98 -5.77 23.62
C GLY A 608 -31.48 -5.94 23.73
N LEU A 609 -32.19 -5.49 22.69
CA LEU A 609 -33.59 -5.86 22.44
C LEU A 609 -33.60 -6.89 21.32
N THR A 610 -34.20 -8.05 21.57
CA THR A 610 -34.33 -9.11 20.56
C THR A 610 -35.79 -9.41 20.32
N LEU A 611 -36.18 -9.38 19.04
CA LEU A 611 -37.46 -9.89 18.56
C LEU A 611 -37.18 -11.18 17.79
N ASP A 612 -37.70 -12.28 18.30
CA ASP A 612 -37.68 -13.57 17.61
C ASP A 612 -39.09 -13.83 17.06
N SER A 613 -39.17 -14.21 15.80
CA SER A 613 -40.40 -14.66 15.15
C SER A 613 -40.16 -16.00 14.48
N GLU A 614 -40.90 -17.02 14.89
CA GLU A 614 -40.74 -18.38 14.41
C GLU A 614 -42.07 -18.91 13.88
N LEU A 615 -42.10 -19.28 12.60
CA LEU A 615 -43.22 -19.97 11.99
C LEU A 615 -42.89 -21.47 11.91
N ARG A 616 -43.74 -22.29 12.51
CA ARG A 616 -43.58 -23.75 12.58
C ARG A 616 -44.72 -24.48 11.90
N ARG A 617 -44.39 -25.58 11.22
CA ARG A 617 -45.35 -26.59 10.74
C ARG A 617 -45.02 -27.90 11.45
N ASN A 618 -45.97 -28.40 12.24
CA ASN A 618 -45.83 -29.63 13.02
C ASN A 618 -46.83 -30.68 12.54
N LEU A 619 -46.52 -31.96 12.79
CA LEU A 619 -47.49 -33.05 12.74
C LEU A 619 -47.85 -33.51 14.15
N ASP A 620 -49.06 -34.04 14.33
CA ASP A 620 -49.48 -34.67 15.59
C ASP A 620 -48.98 -36.11 15.73
N ALA A 621 -49.34 -36.77 16.84
CA ALA A 621 -48.95 -38.15 17.16
C ALA A 621 -49.44 -39.22 16.16
N THR A 622 -50.35 -38.85 15.24
CA THR A 622 -50.92 -39.72 14.19
C THR A 622 -50.40 -39.38 12.79
N GLY A 623 -49.62 -38.30 12.67
CA GLY A 623 -49.09 -37.80 11.40
C GLY A 623 -50.02 -36.83 10.68
N GLN A 624 -51.08 -36.30 11.33
CA GLN A 624 -51.90 -35.23 10.78
C GLN A 624 -51.23 -33.86 10.97
N GLU A 625 -51.39 -32.97 9.98
CA GLU A 625 -50.89 -31.60 10.07
C GLU A 625 -51.60 -30.80 11.14
N LEU A 626 -50.81 -30.27 12.09
CA LEU A 626 -51.28 -29.28 13.04
C LEU A 626 -51.31 -27.89 12.38
N PRO A 627 -52.19 -26.98 12.83
CA PRO A 627 -52.22 -25.60 12.35
C PRO A 627 -50.84 -24.94 12.49
N ARG A 628 -50.43 -24.19 11.47
CA ARG A 628 -49.18 -23.42 11.52
C ARG A 628 -49.20 -22.48 12.71
N ARG A 629 -48.12 -22.51 13.50
CA ARG A 629 -47.98 -21.70 14.70
C ARG A 629 -46.94 -20.61 14.49
N LEU A 630 -47.31 -19.37 14.84
CA LEU A 630 -46.39 -18.24 14.88
C LEU A 630 -46.06 -17.93 16.34
N ASP A 631 -44.84 -18.25 16.74
CA ASP A 631 -44.32 -17.92 18.06
C ASP A 631 -43.54 -16.60 17.98
N ARG A 632 -43.80 -15.70 18.93
CA ARG A 632 -43.08 -14.43 19.04
C ARG A 632 -42.49 -14.27 20.43
N SER A 633 -41.21 -13.94 20.52
CA SER A 633 -40.59 -13.52 21.78
C SER A 633 -39.96 -12.15 21.67
N LEU A 634 -40.16 -11.37 22.73
CA LEU A 634 -39.42 -10.15 22.99
C LEU A 634 -38.51 -10.40 24.19
N ALA A 635 -37.22 -10.16 24.01
CA ALA A 635 -36.24 -10.28 25.08
C ALA A 635 -35.45 -8.98 25.25
N ALA A 636 -35.21 -8.60 26.50
CA ALA A 636 -34.31 -7.54 26.87
C ALA A 636 -33.31 -8.07 27.89
N GLY A 637 -32.02 -7.84 27.68
CA GLY A 637 -31.02 -8.38 28.58
C GLY A 637 -29.63 -7.81 28.44
N LEU A 638 -28.78 -8.25 29.36
CA LEU A 638 -27.37 -7.91 29.45
C LEU A 638 -26.55 -9.17 29.22
N ALA A 639 -25.51 -9.04 28.41
CA ALA A 639 -24.51 -10.09 28.24
C ALA A 639 -23.11 -9.50 28.38
N TRP A 640 -22.20 -10.31 28.89
CA TRP A 640 -20.83 -9.96 29.22
C TRP A 640 -19.87 -11.00 28.61
N THR A 641 -18.73 -10.52 28.13
CA THR A 641 -17.64 -11.36 27.60
C THR A 641 -16.45 -11.26 28.54
N HIS A 642 -15.89 -12.39 28.97
CA HIS A 642 -14.85 -12.43 29.98
C HIS A 642 -13.53 -11.79 29.46
N PRO A 643 -12.92 -10.84 30.18
CA PRO A 643 -11.82 -10.02 29.66
C PRO A 643 -10.54 -10.80 29.40
N ARG A 644 -10.23 -11.82 30.22
CA ARG A 644 -9.06 -12.70 30.00
C ARG A 644 -9.37 -13.87 29.07
N TRP A 645 -10.66 -14.21 28.93
CA TRP A 645 -11.12 -15.42 28.24
C TRP A 645 -12.22 -14.98 27.26
N PRO A 646 -11.85 -14.29 26.16
CA PRO A 646 -12.82 -13.65 25.24
C PRO A 646 -13.75 -14.64 24.54
N ARG A 647 -13.50 -15.94 24.73
CA ARG A 647 -14.28 -17.06 24.25
C ARG A 647 -15.46 -17.42 25.15
N LEU A 648 -15.50 -16.90 26.38
CA LEU A 648 -16.57 -17.11 27.34
C LEU A 648 -17.51 -15.91 27.35
N ARG A 649 -18.78 -16.16 27.05
CA ARG A 649 -19.88 -15.20 27.12
C ARG A 649 -20.91 -15.68 28.13
N VAL A 650 -21.41 -14.77 28.96
CA VAL A 650 -22.49 -15.04 29.92
C VAL A 650 -23.55 -13.94 29.79
N GLY A 651 -24.83 -14.28 29.83
CA GLY A 651 -25.90 -13.29 29.74
C GLY A 651 -27.16 -13.70 30.49
N VAL A 652 -27.97 -12.69 30.82
CA VAL A 652 -29.28 -12.84 31.44
C VAL A 652 -30.28 -11.95 30.69
N GLN A 653 -31.44 -12.51 30.37
CA GLN A 653 -32.49 -11.83 29.62
C GLN A 653 -33.84 -12.00 30.32
N ALA A 654 -34.62 -10.93 30.40
CA ALA A 654 -36.05 -11.01 30.62
C ALA A 654 -36.71 -11.29 29.28
N ARG A 655 -37.49 -12.37 29.19
CA ARG A 655 -38.18 -12.78 27.97
C ARG A 655 -39.68 -12.84 28.20
N ARG A 656 -40.45 -12.28 27.26
CA ARG A 656 -41.88 -12.50 27.13
C ARG A 656 -42.13 -13.24 25.82
N SER A 657 -42.82 -14.37 25.88
CA SER A 657 -43.14 -15.20 24.72
C SER A 657 -44.65 -15.36 24.61
N ALA A 658 -45.18 -15.23 23.40
CA ALA A 658 -46.57 -15.48 23.06
C ALA A 658 -46.63 -16.60 22.02
N SER A 659 -47.43 -17.62 22.31
CA SER A 659 -47.49 -18.86 21.53
C SER A 659 -48.96 -19.25 21.29
N GLY A 660 -49.70 -18.37 20.61
CA GLY A 660 -51.16 -18.45 20.44
C GLY A 660 -51.95 -17.55 21.42
N PRO A 661 -53.29 -17.48 21.29
CA PRO A 661 -54.13 -16.52 22.01
C PRO A 661 -54.13 -16.69 23.55
N ASP A 662 -53.96 -17.91 24.06
CA ASP A 662 -54.12 -18.21 25.50
C ASP A 662 -52.81 -18.55 26.24
N HIS A 663 -51.65 -18.49 25.56
CA HIS A 663 -50.37 -18.92 26.12
C HIS A 663 -49.31 -17.82 26.04
N THR A 664 -49.32 -16.95 27.05
CA THR A 664 -48.27 -15.95 27.29
C THR A 664 -47.42 -16.35 28.50
N LEU A 665 -46.11 -16.45 28.30
CA LEU A 665 -45.14 -16.75 29.36
C LEU A 665 -44.16 -15.59 29.52
N ALA A 666 -43.78 -15.28 30.75
CA ALA A 666 -42.76 -14.28 31.07
C ALA A 666 -41.76 -14.80 32.09
N GLY A 667 -40.48 -14.50 31.93
CA GLY A 667 -39.47 -15.05 32.82
C GLY A 667 -38.05 -14.65 32.50
N LEU A 668 -37.11 -15.33 33.17
CA LEU A 668 -35.68 -15.09 33.06
C LEU A 668 -35.00 -16.24 32.31
N VAL A 669 -34.06 -15.85 31.46
CA VAL A 669 -33.22 -16.75 30.67
C VAL A 669 -31.76 -16.41 30.96
N GLY A 670 -31.04 -17.36 31.54
CA GLY A 670 -29.59 -17.31 31.69
C GLY A 670 -28.91 -18.12 30.60
N GLU A 671 -27.85 -17.58 30.01
CA GLU A 671 -27.05 -18.26 28.99
C GLU A 671 -25.56 -18.14 29.30
N ALA A 672 -24.81 -19.23 29.12
CA ALA A 672 -23.35 -19.22 29.09
C ALA A 672 -22.85 -19.97 27.85
N GLN A 673 -21.90 -19.40 27.12
CA GLN A 673 -21.30 -20.01 25.93
C GLN A 673 -19.77 -19.93 25.99
N LEU A 674 -19.09 -21.04 25.69
CA LEU A 674 -17.66 -21.14 25.49
C LEU A 674 -17.37 -21.59 24.05
N LEU A 675 -16.76 -20.73 23.23
CA LEU A 675 -16.40 -21.03 21.84
C LEU A 675 -14.88 -21.01 21.63
N VAL A 676 -14.30 -22.19 21.42
CA VAL A 676 -12.92 -22.40 21.03
C VAL A 676 -12.88 -22.81 19.55
N PRO A 677 -12.49 -21.94 18.61
CA PRO A 677 -12.43 -22.33 17.21
C PRO A 677 -11.30 -23.35 16.95
N PRO A 678 -11.44 -24.21 15.92
CA PRO A 678 -10.38 -25.14 15.53
C PRO A 678 -9.11 -24.41 15.09
N ARG A 679 -7.95 -25.04 15.30
CA ARG A 679 -6.63 -24.59 14.82
C ARG A 679 -5.97 -25.73 14.03
N GLN A 680 -4.95 -25.43 13.22
CA GLN A 680 -4.27 -26.44 12.40
C GLN A 680 -3.99 -27.73 13.19
N GLY A 681 -4.68 -28.82 12.82
CA GLY A 681 -4.58 -30.15 13.45
C GLY A 681 -5.26 -30.33 14.81
N ARG A 682 -5.91 -29.31 15.38
CA ARG A 682 -6.61 -29.39 16.68
C ARG A 682 -8.10 -29.02 16.54
N PRO A 683 -9.02 -29.89 17.00
CA PRO A 683 -10.45 -29.59 16.96
C PRO A 683 -10.79 -28.44 17.91
N GLY A 684 -11.82 -27.67 17.54
CA GLY A 684 -12.45 -26.68 18.39
C GLY A 684 -13.55 -27.27 19.27
N ILE A 685 -14.09 -26.46 20.16
CA ILE A 685 -15.20 -26.80 21.06
C ILE A 685 -16.20 -25.64 21.06
N ASP A 686 -17.49 -25.94 20.95
CA ASP A 686 -18.60 -25.01 21.21
C ASP A 686 -19.49 -25.62 22.29
N ALA A 687 -19.48 -25.01 23.48
CA ALA A 687 -20.25 -25.47 24.63
C ALA A 687 -21.23 -24.37 25.04
N ARG A 688 -22.52 -24.68 25.11
CA ARG A 688 -23.59 -23.74 25.45
C ARG A 688 -24.49 -24.30 26.54
N LEU A 689 -24.70 -23.52 27.59
CA LEU A 689 -25.63 -23.79 28.67
C LEU A 689 -26.72 -22.73 28.67
N LEU A 690 -27.98 -23.17 28.67
CA LEU A 690 -29.16 -22.33 28.74
C LEU A 690 -30.02 -22.80 29.92
N ALA A 691 -30.37 -21.86 30.80
CA ALA A 691 -31.27 -22.08 31.92
C ALA A 691 -32.42 -21.07 31.82
N GLU A 692 -33.66 -21.57 31.79
CA GLU A 692 -34.85 -20.73 31.64
C GLU A 692 -35.84 -21.01 32.77
N SER A 693 -36.45 -19.96 33.31
CA SER A 693 -37.55 -20.04 34.28
C SER A 693 -38.64 -19.07 33.85
N MET A 694 -39.79 -19.61 33.43
CA MET A 694 -40.89 -18.90 32.78
C MET A 694 -42.20 -19.12 33.54
N HIS A 695 -42.99 -18.07 33.70
CA HIS A 695 -44.24 -18.09 34.49
C HIS A 695 -45.43 -17.68 33.62
N GLY A 696 -46.57 -18.36 33.76
CA GLY A 696 -47.84 -17.95 33.14
C GLY A 696 -49.02 -18.85 33.54
N ALA A 697 -50.24 -18.30 33.51
CA ALA A 697 -51.53 -18.97 33.73
C ALA A 697 -51.55 -20.12 34.78
N GLY A 698 -50.90 -19.93 35.93
CA GLY A 698 -50.91 -20.90 37.05
C GLY A 698 -49.77 -21.93 37.07
N ALA A 699 -48.80 -21.86 36.16
CA ALA A 699 -47.66 -22.78 36.09
C ALA A 699 -46.31 -22.05 35.97
N THR A 700 -45.26 -22.67 36.52
CA THR A 700 -43.87 -22.30 36.34
C THR A 700 -43.17 -23.39 35.53
N ILE A 701 -42.62 -22.99 34.39
CA ILE A 701 -41.83 -23.83 33.50
C ILE A 701 -40.36 -23.56 33.77
N THR A 702 -39.61 -24.61 34.11
CA THR A 702 -38.15 -24.55 34.26
C THR A 702 -37.49 -25.44 33.23
N ARG A 703 -36.47 -24.92 32.54
CA ARG A 703 -35.72 -25.63 31.50
C ARG A 703 -34.23 -25.48 31.71
N LEU A 704 -33.50 -26.57 31.50
CA LEU A 704 -32.04 -26.61 31.45
C LEU A 704 -31.61 -27.33 30.18
N ASP A 705 -30.71 -26.72 29.41
CA ASP A 705 -30.25 -27.21 28.11
C ASP A 705 -28.74 -27.01 27.98
N LEU A 706 -27.99 -28.10 27.88
CA LEU A 706 -26.54 -28.13 27.71
C LEU A 706 -26.21 -28.75 26.35
N ASP A 707 -25.70 -27.95 25.41
CA ASP A 707 -25.24 -28.36 24.08
C ASP A 707 -23.70 -28.33 24.03
N LEU A 708 -23.08 -29.47 23.76
CA LEU A 708 -21.63 -29.65 23.65
C LEU A 708 -21.28 -30.13 22.25
N ARG A 709 -20.49 -29.35 21.50
CA ARG A 709 -20.09 -29.69 20.13
C ARG A 709 -18.57 -29.66 19.98
N LEU A 710 -18.04 -30.67 19.30
CA LEU A 710 -16.68 -30.64 18.80
C LEU A 710 -16.69 -30.00 17.41
N LEU A 711 -15.66 -29.22 17.05
CA LEU A 711 -15.54 -28.57 15.74
C LEU A 711 -14.30 -29.10 15.03
N VAL A 712 -14.47 -30.03 14.09
CA VAL A 712 -13.36 -30.62 13.32
C VAL A 712 -13.31 -29.95 11.95
N ALA A 713 -12.30 -29.11 11.72
CA ALA A 713 -12.08 -28.47 10.42
C ALA A 713 -11.63 -29.52 9.38
N LEU A 714 -12.29 -29.55 8.22
CA LEU A 714 -11.93 -30.44 7.12
C LEU A 714 -11.07 -29.70 6.08
N LYS A 715 -11.69 -28.87 5.23
CA LYS A 715 -11.01 -28.04 4.21
C LYS A 715 -11.81 -26.76 3.96
N GLY A 716 -11.14 -25.61 3.96
CA GLY A 716 -11.80 -24.31 3.81
C GLY A 716 -12.80 -24.04 4.95
N ALA A 717 -14.01 -23.62 4.59
CA ALA A 717 -15.08 -23.26 5.51
C ALA A 717 -15.96 -24.46 5.96
N LEU A 718 -15.54 -25.69 5.65
CA LEU A 718 -16.27 -26.93 5.95
C LEU A 718 -15.80 -27.56 7.27
N ALA A 719 -16.73 -27.92 8.14
CA ALA A 719 -16.47 -28.54 9.43
C ALA A 719 -17.43 -29.70 9.74
N LEU A 720 -16.89 -30.77 10.33
CA LEU A 720 -17.65 -31.84 10.98
C LEU A 720 -17.87 -31.48 12.45
N SER A 721 -19.11 -31.60 12.93
CA SER A 721 -19.49 -31.20 14.27
C SER A 721 -20.32 -32.28 14.99
N PRO A 722 -19.69 -33.30 15.59
CA PRO A 722 -20.40 -34.19 16.49
C PRO A 722 -20.79 -33.41 17.75
N GLY A 723 -22.02 -33.61 18.20
CA GLY A 723 -22.61 -32.88 19.31
C GLY A 723 -23.39 -33.78 20.25
N LEU A 724 -23.34 -33.46 21.53
CA LEU A 724 -24.11 -34.09 22.60
C LEU A 724 -24.91 -33.01 23.31
N ASN A 725 -26.22 -33.21 23.38
CA ASN A 725 -27.13 -32.28 24.02
C ASN A 725 -27.88 -32.97 25.16
N PHE A 726 -27.92 -32.32 26.32
CA PHE A 726 -28.68 -32.74 27.48
C PHE A 726 -29.78 -31.73 27.77
N TYR A 727 -30.99 -32.22 27.96
CA TYR A 727 -32.15 -31.38 28.19
C TYR A 727 -32.96 -31.89 29.38
N ALA A 728 -33.38 -30.96 30.24
CA ALA A 728 -34.31 -31.21 31.33
C ALA A 728 -35.41 -30.15 31.34
N PHE A 729 -36.65 -30.58 31.53
CA PHE A 729 -37.84 -29.75 31.56
C PHE A 729 -38.76 -30.14 32.71
N ASN A 730 -39.25 -29.13 33.43
CA ASN A 730 -40.17 -29.28 34.53
C ASN A 730 -41.31 -28.26 34.43
N ASP A 731 -42.55 -28.72 34.58
CA ASP A 731 -43.76 -27.91 34.66
C ASP A 731 -44.36 -28.08 36.05
N SER A 732 -44.44 -27.00 36.83
CA SER A 732 -44.93 -27.06 38.22
C SER A 732 -46.39 -27.47 38.36
N SER A 733 -47.17 -27.46 37.28
CA SER A 733 -48.57 -27.91 37.26
C SER A 733 -48.73 -29.42 37.03
N ARG A 734 -47.62 -30.14 36.79
CA ARG A 734 -47.61 -31.57 36.43
C ARG A 734 -46.65 -32.37 37.32
N SER A 735 -46.85 -33.68 37.44
CA SER A 735 -45.95 -34.57 38.18
C SER A 735 -44.75 -35.02 37.34
N GLY A 736 -43.54 -34.91 37.90
CA GLY A 736 -42.30 -35.45 37.33
C GLY A 736 -41.54 -34.48 36.41
N THR A 737 -40.39 -34.91 35.89
CA THR A 737 -39.50 -34.08 35.04
C THR A 737 -39.18 -34.85 33.76
N VAL A 738 -39.26 -34.19 32.60
CA VAL A 738 -38.84 -34.79 31.32
C VAL A 738 -37.35 -34.56 31.13
N ARG A 739 -36.63 -35.64 30.80
CA ARG A 739 -35.18 -35.59 30.52
C ARG A 739 -34.88 -36.33 29.24
N TYR A 740 -34.02 -35.77 28.39
CA TYR A 740 -33.48 -36.52 27.25
C TYR A 740 -32.02 -36.17 26.99
N ALA A 741 -31.36 -37.09 26.30
CA ALA A 741 -30.06 -36.88 25.70
C ALA A 741 -30.18 -37.05 24.19
N ARG A 742 -29.54 -36.15 23.46
CA ARG A 742 -29.52 -36.12 21.99
C ARG A 742 -28.09 -36.20 21.51
N LEU A 743 -27.82 -37.18 20.66
CA LEU A 743 -26.56 -37.29 19.93
C LEU A 743 -26.77 -36.77 18.52
N SER A 744 -25.89 -35.92 18.03
CA SER A 744 -25.95 -35.35 16.68
C SER A 744 -24.60 -35.43 16.00
N VAL A 745 -24.61 -35.61 14.69
CA VAL A 745 -23.44 -35.46 13.83
C VAL A 745 -23.83 -34.54 12.68
N GLY A 746 -23.20 -33.37 12.64
CA GLY A 746 -23.44 -32.37 11.61
C GLY A 746 -22.26 -32.23 10.66
N LEU A 747 -22.54 -32.01 9.38
CA LEU A 747 -21.60 -31.41 8.43
C LEU A 747 -22.05 -29.98 8.15
N THR A 748 -21.18 -29.01 8.36
CA THR A 748 -21.53 -27.59 8.27
C THR A 748 -20.54 -26.82 7.41
N TYR A 749 -21.05 -25.92 6.58
CA TYR A 749 -20.30 -24.94 5.81
C TYR A 749 -20.70 -23.53 6.27
N GLY A 750 -19.73 -22.67 6.61
CA GLY A 750 -20.00 -21.30 7.04
C GLY A 750 -19.04 -20.32 6.38
N LYS A 751 -19.56 -19.28 5.72
CA LYS A 751 -18.74 -18.25 5.08
C LYS A 751 -19.43 -16.89 5.17
N GLN A 752 -18.77 -15.95 5.86
CA GLN A 752 -19.21 -14.55 5.89
C GLN A 752 -18.55 -13.76 4.75
N ARG A 753 -19.31 -12.86 4.10
CA ARG A 753 -18.81 -12.00 3.02
C ARG A 753 -19.34 -10.59 3.19
N LYS A 754 -18.45 -9.63 3.39
CA LYS A 754 -18.81 -8.21 3.35
C LYS A 754 -19.38 -7.87 1.96
N LEU A 755 -20.65 -7.48 1.90
CA LEU A 755 -21.25 -6.92 0.68
C LEU A 755 -21.26 -5.41 0.83
N GLN A 756 -20.31 -4.74 0.19
CA GLN A 756 -20.46 -3.32 -0.10
C GLN A 756 -21.32 -3.21 -1.35
N LYS A 757 -22.54 -2.68 -1.24
CA LYS A 757 -23.25 -2.19 -2.43
C LYS A 757 -22.37 -1.09 -3.05
N ARG A 758 -21.96 -1.28 -4.31
CA ARG A 758 -21.28 -0.28 -5.15
C ARG A 758 -22.16 0.94 -5.38
#